data_AF-A0AAD0SGE4-F1
#
_entry.id   AF-A0AAD0SGE4-F1
#
_cell.length_a   1.000
_cell.length_b   1.000
_cell.length_c   1.000
_cell.angle_alpha   90.00
_cell.angle_beta   90.00
_cell.angle_gamma   90.00
#
_symmetry.space_group_name_H-M   'P 1'
#
loop_
_entity.id
_entity.type
_entity.pdbx_description
1 polymer ?
#
loop_
_entity_poly.entity_id
_entity_poly.type
_entity_poly.pdbx_seq_one_letter_code
_entity_poly.pdbx_strand_id
1 'polypeptide(L)'
;MRWLESSRASDEPAQLRSPAAGPGRFVLLPPPNVTGDLHLGHGFSFTLLDTYVRYFRSQGEVVHFFPGTEHAGSRAEITYKRQHGGHWNMAEFVRWQQDTRQSILRQIACIGVDADWHAEYNSMDSTRVQFMRRAFVKLHGDGYIYPSTEMVNWCPCCRTSISEIDVKYRVQRVPRLLVSHADSEKAVTIATHGLERLLGATALWIAPEHPQFDQWIGREVHLLGCNLPIQEGARHPDLDSRYLTIGNPQVNPADFKPLGNAVPVNTYDRDGNVSGQYPAFRKDSLAASRLAVEQALARDGWTIAREDTDHQVAHCGVCSMELHPLVSEQWYFDIRKGLDRAGKPPQFHSALWQKGFELWLDKLRQPIVNRYHETLNTSHYGGYATNRDFQVSSQSLWGQPLPVWRCRGCGVTVVAEDHPVQCGHCVGVGFDASPDVISIFFSCCLMGPSANPSSEMRNAVDFTVCGHDIYHYWGSLKNILACALGYESGFGSLMVHGLLVDQHGEKMTKSKGNVIDIRAVVQRYGVDALRAAVYDAAHRDANKPYIKFDVQQLDLLKPRMAELGRKLAQAVMADAAHDSPMTQAEVSAAEEQVDGLMQTFQIGAAYRVVMALADRPALAFSSSTVRQAFCRLLSPFHPSLAACQPPKHP
;
A
#
# COMPACT_ATOMS: atom_id res chain seq x y z
N MET A 1 -36.82 -22.68 -11.89
CA MET A 1 -36.99 -21.23 -12.14
C MET A 1 -36.88 -20.36 -10.89
N ARG A 2 -37.31 -20.79 -9.69
CA ARG A 2 -37.07 -20.05 -8.41
C ARG A 2 -35.60 -19.94 -7.95
N TRP A 3 -34.69 -20.78 -8.48
CA TRP A 3 -33.27 -20.79 -8.15
C TRP A 3 -32.49 -19.54 -8.63
N LEU A 4 -32.91 -18.94 -9.75
CA LEU A 4 -32.36 -17.67 -10.26
C LEU A 4 -32.78 -16.46 -9.39
N GLU A 5 -33.82 -16.60 -8.58
CA GLU A 5 -34.30 -15.55 -7.68
C GLU A 5 -33.66 -15.64 -6.29
N SER A 6 -33.35 -16.85 -5.80
CA SER A 6 -32.54 -17.04 -4.58
C SER A 6 -31.03 -16.83 -4.82
N SER A 7 -30.59 -16.85 -6.09
CA SER A 7 -29.24 -16.44 -6.51
C SER A 7 -29.16 -14.97 -6.91
N ARG A 8 -30.23 -14.18 -6.71
CA ARG A 8 -30.07 -12.72 -6.75
C ARG A 8 -29.19 -12.38 -5.56
N ALA A 9 -28.04 -11.75 -5.83
CA ALA A 9 -27.24 -11.12 -4.81
C ALA A 9 -28.20 -10.27 -3.96
N SER A 10 -28.45 -10.71 -2.72
CA SER A 10 -29.03 -9.82 -1.75
C SER A 10 -27.98 -8.76 -1.47
N ASP A 11 -28.37 -7.49 -1.51
CA ASP A 11 -27.53 -6.38 -1.04
C ASP A 11 -27.22 -6.50 0.48
N GLU A 12 -27.85 -7.46 1.16
CA GLU A 12 -27.65 -7.83 2.55
C GLU A 12 -26.98 -9.22 2.66
N PRO A 13 -26.05 -9.43 3.62
CA PRO A 13 -25.49 -10.74 3.90
C PRO A 13 -26.60 -11.76 4.20
N ALA A 14 -26.56 -12.94 3.56
CA ALA A 14 -27.61 -13.97 3.64
C ALA A 14 -27.87 -14.49 5.08
N GLN A 15 -26.98 -14.19 6.03
CA GLN A 15 -27.13 -14.26 7.48
C GLN A 15 -25.97 -13.44 8.07
N LEU A 16 -26.25 -12.45 8.92
CA LEU A 16 -25.19 -11.71 9.62
C LEU A 16 -24.51 -12.68 10.62
N ARG A 17 -23.32 -13.16 10.25
CA ARG A 17 -22.55 -14.09 11.06
C ARG A 17 -21.86 -13.34 12.21
N SER A 18 -21.96 -13.89 13.41
CA SER A 18 -21.19 -13.46 14.57
C SER A 18 -19.92 -14.30 14.70
N PRO A 19 -18.81 -13.73 15.24
CA PRO A 19 -17.62 -14.50 15.57
C PRO A 19 -17.98 -15.65 16.52
N ALA A 20 -17.35 -16.82 16.32
CA ALA A 20 -17.46 -17.91 17.27
C ALA A 20 -16.74 -17.57 18.59
N ALA A 21 -17.10 -18.21 19.70
CA ALA A 21 -16.36 -18.06 20.95
C ALA A 21 -15.13 -18.97 20.99
N GLY A 22 -14.06 -18.53 21.66
CA GLY A 22 -12.87 -19.33 21.93
C GLY A 22 -11.69 -19.12 20.96
N PRO A 23 -10.56 -19.79 21.22
CA PRO A 23 -9.36 -19.67 20.41
C PRO A 23 -9.59 -20.26 19.02
N GLY A 24 -8.94 -19.67 18.02
CA GLY A 24 -9.06 -20.08 16.63
C GLY A 24 -8.14 -19.27 15.74
N ARG A 25 -8.20 -19.52 14.43
CA ARG A 25 -7.46 -18.70 13.46
C ARG A 25 -8.06 -17.32 13.35
N PHE A 26 -7.23 -16.30 13.27
CA PHE A 26 -7.60 -14.93 13.03
C PHE A 26 -7.18 -14.46 11.65
N VAL A 27 -8.17 -14.04 10.88
CA VAL A 27 -8.03 -13.64 9.50
C VAL A 27 -8.71 -12.30 9.32
N LEU A 28 -8.02 -11.38 8.66
CA LEU A 28 -8.62 -10.13 8.21
C LEU A 28 -8.82 -10.18 6.71
N LEU A 29 -10.00 -9.75 6.26
CA LEU A 29 -10.15 -9.33 4.88
C LEU A 29 -9.26 -8.09 4.68
N PRO A 30 -8.29 -8.10 3.74
CA PRO A 30 -7.43 -6.94 3.49
C PRO A 30 -8.30 -5.72 3.21
N PRO A 31 -8.19 -4.64 4.02
CA PRO A 31 -9.19 -3.59 4.02
C PRO A 31 -9.07 -2.75 2.75
N PRO A 32 -10.08 -2.74 1.85
CA PRO A 32 -10.07 -1.85 0.70
C PRO A 32 -10.10 -0.38 1.15
N ASN A 33 -9.40 0.46 0.39
CA ASN A 33 -9.40 1.91 0.57
C ASN A 33 -10.78 2.49 0.24
N VAL A 34 -11.35 3.29 1.15
CA VAL A 34 -12.62 3.99 0.95
C VAL A 34 -12.45 5.13 -0.07
N THR A 35 -12.46 4.76 -1.35
CA THR A 35 -12.13 5.60 -2.51
C THR A 35 -13.04 5.31 -3.71
N GLY A 36 -14.23 4.76 -3.45
CA GLY A 36 -15.21 4.31 -4.45
C GLY A 36 -15.21 2.80 -4.65
N ASP A 37 -15.98 2.35 -5.63
CA ASP A 37 -16.36 0.94 -5.84
C ASP A 37 -15.19 -0.02 -6.09
N LEU A 38 -15.43 -1.30 -5.80
CA LEU A 38 -14.49 -2.39 -5.98
C LEU A 38 -14.46 -2.86 -7.44
N HIS A 39 -13.26 -3.18 -7.90
CA HIS A 39 -13.04 -3.82 -9.19
C HIS A 39 -12.72 -5.32 -9.07
N LEU A 40 -12.72 -6.02 -10.20
CA LEU A 40 -12.47 -7.46 -10.32
C LEU A 40 -11.20 -7.97 -9.61
N GLY A 41 -10.12 -7.19 -9.55
CA GLY A 41 -8.93 -7.53 -8.76
C GLY A 41 -9.19 -7.72 -7.24
N HIS A 42 -10.12 -6.97 -6.66
CA HIS A 42 -10.57 -7.20 -5.28
C HIS A 42 -11.36 -8.51 -5.20
N GLY A 43 -12.24 -8.76 -6.17
CA GLY A 43 -13.00 -10.01 -6.28
C GLY A 43 -12.12 -11.24 -6.35
N PHE A 44 -11.04 -11.17 -7.12
CA PHE A 44 -10.02 -12.20 -7.20
C PHE A 44 -9.40 -12.47 -5.82
N SER A 45 -8.89 -11.44 -5.16
CA SER A 45 -8.22 -11.55 -3.85
C SER A 45 -9.16 -12.08 -2.76
N PHE A 46 -10.38 -11.53 -2.69
CA PHE A 46 -11.36 -11.89 -1.67
C PHE A 46 -11.95 -13.29 -1.87
N THR A 47 -12.17 -13.72 -3.12
CA THR A 47 -12.61 -15.08 -3.43
C THR A 47 -11.59 -16.11 -2.96
N LEU A 48 -10.31 -15.87 -3.23
CA LEU A 48 -9.23 -16.76 -2.80
C LEU A 48 -9.19 -16.88 -1.27
N LEU A 49 -9.22 -15.75 -0.57
CA LEU A 49 -9.18 -15.72 0.90
C LEU A 49 -10.41 -16.41 1.53
N ASP A 50 -11.61 -16.09 1.04
CA ASP A 50 -12.86 -16.69 1.48
C ASP A 50 -12.86 -18.22 1.32
N THR A 51 -12.29 -18.72 0.22
CA THR A 51 -12.19 -20.17 -0.03
C THR A 51 -11.35 -20.87 1.05
N TYR A 52 -10.22 -20.29 1.45
CA TYR A 52 -9.41 -20.83 2.54
C TYR A 52 -10.13 -20.78 3.88
N VAL A 53 -10.82 -19.68 4.18
CA VAL A 53 -11.62 -19.55 5.41
C VAL A 53 -12.68 -20.64 5.47
N ARG A 54 -13.43 -20.85 4.38
CA ARG A 54 -14.44 -21.91 4.28
C ARG A 54 -13.83 -23.30 4.39
N TYR A 55 -12.67 -23.53 3.78
CA TYR A 55 -11.96 -24.80 3.88
C TYR A 55 -11.57 -25.11 5.33
N PHE A 56 -10.88 -24.21 6.04
CA PHE A 56 -10.51 -24.45 7.44
C PHE A 56 -11.73 -24.65 8.34
N ARG A 57 -12.80 -23.87 8.14
CA ARG A 57 -14.08 -24.07 8.83
C ARG A 57 -14.71 -25.44 8.52
N SER A 58 -14.58 -25.93 7.29
CA SER A 58 -15.07 -27.27 6.90
C SER A 58 -14.29 -28.40 7.55
N GLN A 59 -13.03 -28.16 7.96
CA GLN A 59 -12.21 -29.06 8.76
C GLN A 59 -12.54 -29.00 10.27
N GLY A 60 -13.56 -28.22 10.66
CA GLY A 60 -13.96 -28.05 12.06
C GLY A 60 -13.15 -27.00 12.82
N GLU A 61 -12.27 -26.25 12.16
CA GLU A 61 -11.51 -25.19 12.82
C GLU A 61 -12.38 -23.95 13.07
N VAL A 62 -12.17 -23.31 14.23
CA VAL A 62 -12.70 -21.96 14.50
C VAL A 62 -11.86 -20.95 13.72
N VAL A 63 -12.51 -20.19 12.83
CA VAL A 63 -11.87 -19.11 12.06
C VAL A 63 -12.65 -17.82 12.26
N HIS A 64 -12.02 -16.84 12.90
CA HIS A 64 -12.45 -15.46 13.04
C HIS A 64 -12.05 -14.71 11.77
N PHE A 65 -13.02 -14.33 10.93
CA PHE A 65 -12.79 -13.70 9.63
C PHE A 65 -13.47 -12.34 9.55
N PHE A 66 -12.75 -11.28 9.89
CA PHE A 66 -13.37 -9.96 10.04
C PHE A 66 -13.31 -9.17 8.73
N PRO A 67 -14.45 -8.65 8.25
CA PRO A 67 -14.49 -7.72 7.13
C PRO A 67 -14.09 -6.32 7.61
N GLY A 68 -13.53 -5.48 6.74
CA GLY A 68 -13.24 -4.12 7.12
C GLY A 68 -12.79 -3.22 6.00
N THR A 69 -12.49 -1.96 6.33
CA THR A 69 -12.16 -0.89 5.37
C THR A 69 -11.08 0.05 5.89
N GLU A 70 -10.33 0.68 4.98
CA GLU A 70 -9.25 1.61 5.28
C GLU A 70 -9.65 3.04 4.85
N HIS A 71 -9.56 4.00 5.78
CA HIS A 71 -9.94 5.41 5.61
C HIS A 71 -9.18 6.13 4.49
N ALA A 72 -8.02 5.59 4.11
CA ALA A 72 -7.24 5.96 2.94
C ALA A 72 -6.61 7.37 2.92
N GLY A 73 -6.61 8.10 4.04
CA GLY A 73 -5.97 9.40 4.22
C GLY A 73 -6.09 10.35 3.02
N SER A 74 -4.96 10.90 2.56
CA SER A 74 -4.90 11.81 1.39
C SER A 74 -5.47 11.21 0.09
N ARG A 75 -5.48 9.89 -0.09
CA ARG A 75 -6.08 9.26 -1.27
C ARG A 75 -7.59 9.47 -1.28
N ALA A 76 -8.23 9.33 -0.13
CA ALA A 76 -9.66 9.62 0.01
C ALA A 76 -9.95 11.11 -0.21
N GLU A 77 -9.15 12.00 0.39
CA GLU A 77 -9.31 13.45 0.22
C GLU A 77 -9.26 13.87 -1.25
N ILE A 78 -8.26 13.39 -2.00
CA ILE A 78 -8.09 13.70 -3.43
C ILE A 78 -9.21 13.07 -4.26
N THR A 79 -9.66 11.86 -3.91
CA THR A 79 -10.77 11.20 -4.59
C THR A 79 -12.05 12.01 -4.43
N TYR A 80 -12.36 12.42 -3.21
CA TYR A 80 -13.52 13.26 -2.92
C TYR A 80 -13.45 14.59 -3.66
N LYS A 81 -12.32 15.33 -3.56
CA LYS A 81 -12.15 16.62 -4.24
C LYS A 81 -12.35 16.50 -5.75
N ARG A 82 -11.83 15.43 -6.38
CA ARG A 82 -12.04 15.17 -7.82
C ARG A 82 -13.51 14.94 -8.17
N GLN A 83 -14.24 14.19 -7.36
CA GLN A 83 -15.67 13.92 -7.57
C GLN A 83 -16.55 15.15 -7.34
N HIS A 84 -16.09 16.12 -6.55
CA HIS A 84 -16.85 17.31 -6.15
C HIS A 84 -16.26 18.61 -6.70
N GLY A 85 -15.56 18.58 -7.84
CA GLY A 85 -15.08 19.78 -8.55
C GLY A 85 -14.07 20.63 -7.76
N GLY A 86 -13.32 20.03 -6.85
CA GLY A 86 -12.36 20.69 -5.96
C GLY A 86 -12.96 21.20 -4.64
N HIS A 87 -14.27 21.06 -4.43
CA HIS A 87 -14.91 21.44 -3.16
C HIS A 87 -14.37 20.61 -1.98
N TRP A 88 -14.26 21.25 -0.82
CA TRP A 88 -13.82 20.61 0.42
C TRP A 88 -14.68 21.07 1.61
N ASN A 89 -15.39 20.12 2.20
CA ASN A 89 -16.12 20.29 3.45
C ASN A 89 -15.98 19.02 4.29
N MET A 90 -15.49 19.13 5.54
CA MET A 90 -15.20 17.97 6.39
C MET A 90 -16.46 17.14 6.70
N ALA A 91 -17.60 17.78 6.97
CA ALA A 91 -18.82 17.07 7.31
C ALA A 91 -19.38 16.29 6.10
N GLU A 92 -19.34 16.88 4.91
CA GLU A 92 -19.71 16.21 3.67
C GLU A 92 -18.75 15.08 3.32
N PHE A 93 -17.45 15.30 3.51
CA PHE A 93 -16.42 14.29 3.29
C PHE A 93 -16.60 13.08 4.21
N VAL A 94 -16.90 13.30 5.50
CA VAL A 94 -17.18 12.21 6.46
C VAL A 94 -18.43 11.42 6.07
N ARG A 95 -19.50 12.10 5.61
CA ARG A 95 -20.68 11.41 5.07
C ARG A 95 -20.34 10.58 3.83
N TRP A 96 -19.58 11.15 2.90
CA TRP A 96 -19.10 10.44 1.71
C TRP A 96 -18.25 9.21 2.06
N GLN A 97 -17.39 9.30 3.08
CA GLN A 97 -16.63 8.16 3.61
C GLN A 97 -17.57 7.05 4.10
N GLN A 98 -18.61 7.39 4.87
CA GLN A 98 -19.58 6.43 5.37
C GLN A 98 -20.36 5.76 4.24
N ASP A 99 -20.89 6.52 3.29
CA ASP A 99 -21.66 6.00 2.16
C ASP A 99 -20.81 5.10 1.25
N THR A 100 -19.57 5.52 0.98
CA THR A 100 -18.61 4.76 0.18
C THR A 100 -18.22 3.46 0.88
N ARG A 101 -17.96 3.51 2.19
CA ARG A 101 -17.69 2.31 3.00
C ARG A 101 -18.85 1.33 2.92
N GLN A 102 -20.08 1.79 3.10
CA GLN A 102 -21.27 0.93 3.00
C GLN A 102 -21.41 0.31 1.61
N SER A 103 -21.17 1.08 0.54
CA SER A 103 -21.15 0.55 -0.84
C SER A 103 -20.11 -0.57 -1.00
N ILE A 104 -18.90 -0.37 -0.49
CA ILE A 104 -17.81 -1.35 -0.54
C ILE A 104 -18.20 -2.64 0.21
N LEU A 105 -18.77 -2.54 1.41
CA LEU A 105 -19.18 -3.71 2.19
C LEU A 105 -20.28 -4.51 1.49
N ARG A 106 -21.27 -3.83 0.89
CA ARG A 106 -22.29 -4.49 0.06
C ARG A 106 -21.66 -5.23 -1.12
N GLN A 107 -20.65 -4.65 -1.77
CA GLN A 107 -19.94 -5.31 -2.87
C GLN A 107 -19.17 -6.56 -2.42
N ILE A 108 -18.58 -6.54 -1.22
CA ILE A 108 -17.96 -7.72 -0.61
C ILE A 108 -19.02 -8.79 -0.29
N ALA A 109 -20.18 -8.39 0.22
CA ALA A 109 -21.28 -9.31 0.48
C ALA A 109 -21.82 -9.94 -0.82
N CYS A 110 -21.95 -9.17 -1.90
CA CYS A 110 -22.45 -9.63 -3.20
C CYS A 110 -21.61 -10.74 -3.84
N ILE A 111 -20.31 -10.84 -3.52
CA ILE A 111 -19.45 -11.94 -4.00
C ILE A 111 -19.46 -13.17 -3.09
N GLY A 112 -20.33 -13.18 -2.07
CA GLY A 112 -20.58 -14.33 -1.21
C GLY A 112 -19.48 -14.59 -0.18
N VAL A 113 -18.79 -13.57 0.32
CA VAL A 113 -17.80 -13.74 1.40
C VAL A 113 -18.48 -14.13 2.71
N ASP A 114 -18.07 -15.25 3.31
CA ASP A 114 -18.51 -15.74 4.62
C ASP A 114 -17.74 -15.07 5.77
N ALA A 115 -17.83 -13.74 5.86
CA ALA A 115 -17.17 -12.98 6.93
C ALA A 115 -18.04 -12.89 8.20
N ASP A 116 -17.41 -12.62 9.34
CA ASP A 116 -18.10 -12.33 10.60
C ASP A 116 -18.57 -10.86 10.59
N TRP A 117 -19.65 -10.58 9.86
CA TRP A 117 -20.15 -9.23 9.57
C TRP A 117 -20.47 -8.36 10.79
N HIS A 118 -20.75 -8.97 11.95
CA HIS A 118 -20.94 -8.22 13.20
C HIS A 118 -19.63 -7.70 13.83
N ALA A 119 -18.48 -8.22 13.39
CA ALA A 119 -17.15 -7.82 13.83
C ALA A 119 -16.43 -6.97 12.78
N GLU A 120 -17.18 -6.22 11.99
CA GLU A 120 -16.61 -5.31 10.99
C GLU A 120 -15.63 -4.31 11.65
N TYR A 121 -14.55 -3.97 10.94
CA TYR A 121 -13.60 -2.96 11.38
C TYR A 121 -13.41 -1.84 10.35
N ASN A 122 -13.22 -0.63 10.86
CA ASN A 122 -12.71 0.49 10.10
C ASN A 122 -11.52 1.10 10.85
N SER A 123 -10.51 1.56 10.10
CA SER A 123 -9.32 2.16 10.70
C SER A 123 -9.62 3.42 11.53
N MET A 124 -10.72 4.12 11.29
CA MET A 124 -11.15 5.29 12.07
C MET A 124 -12.10 4.96 13.23
N ASP A 125 -12.42 3.68 13.47
CA ASP A 125 -13.19 3.29 14.65
C ASP A 125 -12.44 3.64 15.94
N SER A 126 -13.15 4.04 16.99
CA SER A 126 -12.57 4.47 18.26
C SER A 126 -11.58 3.46 18.85
N THR A 127 -11.92 2.16 18.83
CA THR A 127 -11.04 1.08 19.30
C THR A 127 -9.73 1.03 18.52
N ARG A 128 -9.77 1.28 17.21
CA ARG A 128 -8.59 1.20 16.31
C ARG A 128 -7.74 2.46 16.46
N VAL A 129 -8.38 3.63 16.57
CA VAL A 129 -7.70 4.88 16.91
C VAL A 129 -6.98 4.76 18.25
N GLN A 130 -7.62 4.23 19.29
CA GLN A 130 -6.98 4.04 20.59
C GLN A 130 -5.84 3.02 20.53
N PHE A 131 -6.01 1.92 19.78
CA PHE A 131 -4.93 0.97 19.55
C PHE A 131 -3.72 1.64 18.90
N MET A 132 -3.93 2.48 17.88
CA MET A 132 -2.81 3.16 17.21
C MET A 132 -2.09 4.14 18.12
N ARG A 133 -2.82 4.84 19.00
CA ARG A 133 -2.20 5.68 20.04
C ARG A 133 -1.30 4.86 20.95
N ARG A 134 -1.81 3.76 21.50
CA ARG A 134 -1.03 2.80 22.32
C ARG A 134 0.20 2.29 21.60
N ALA A 135 0.03 1.83 20.36
CA ALA A 135 1.11 1.28 19.55
C ALA A 135 2.20 2.32 19.30
N PHE A 136 1.83 3.56 18.94
CA PHE A 136 2.78 4.65 18.73
C PHE A 136 3.54 4.98 20.02
N VAL A 137 2.84 5.14 21.15
CA VAL A 137 3.46 5.46 22.45
C VAL A 137 4.43 4.36 22.87
N LYS A 138 4.02 3.09 22.75
CA LYS A 138 4.88 1.94 23.02
C LYS A 138 6.12 1.94 22.14
N LEU A 139 5.94 2.03 20.82
CA LEU A 139 7.06 1.99 19.86
C LEU A 139 8.00 3.19 20.03
N HIS A 140 7.49 4.35 20.42
CA HIS A 140 8.32 5.50 20.79
C HIS A 140 9.08 5.26 22.10
N GLY A 141 8.41 4.75 23.14
CA GLY A 141 9.04 4.41 24.43
C GLY A 141 10.12 3.34 24.30
N ASP A 142 9.91 2.38 23.39
CA ASP A 142 10.89 1.35 23.04
C ASP A 142 11.98 1.86 22.08
N GLY A 143 11.93 3.13 21.66
CA GLY A 143 12.90 3.77 20.78
C GLY A 143 12.90 3.27 19.34
N TYR A 144 11.79 2.73 18.85
CA TYR A 144 11.56 2.42 17.43
C TYR A 144 11.02 3.63 16.66
N ILE A 145 10.20 4.47 17.30
CA ILE A 145 9.69 5.70 16.70
C ILE A 145 10.43 6.90 17.26
N TYR A 146 10.83 7.83 16.41
CA TYR A 146 11.55 9.05 16.80
C TYR A 146 11.24 10.22 15.85
N PRO A 147 11.33 11.47 16.34
CA PRO A 147 11.24 12.65 15.47
C PRO A 147 12.58 12.90 14.77
N SER A 148 12.54 13.32 13.50
CA SER A 148 13.72 13.81 12.78
C SER A 148 13.35 14.92 11.80
N THR A 149 14.29 15.82 11.53
CA THR A 149 14.15 16.86 10.49
C THR A 149 14.88 16.40 9.24
N GLU A 150 14.12 16.10 8.20
CA GLU A 150 14.63 15.45 6.99
C GLU A 150 14.01 16.07 5.74
N MET A 151 14.62 15.79 4.58
CA MET A 151 13.97 16.06 3.30
C MET A 151 12.78 15.10 3.12
N VAL A 152 11.61 15.65 2.81
CA VAL A 152 10.38 14.90 2.52
C VAL A 152 9.95 15.18 1.09
N ASN A 153 9.37 14.16 0.44
CA ASN A 153 8.72 14.34 -0.85
C ASN A 153 7.39 15.06 -0.64
N TRP A 154 7.33 16.38 -0.81
CA TRP A 154 6.10 17.13 -0.58
C TRP A 154 5.25 17.24 -1.84
N CYS A 155 3.94 17.01 -1.70
CA CYS A 155 2.99 17.25 -2.77
C CYS A 155 2.22 18.56 -2.51
N PRO A 156 2.40 19.62 -3.32
CA PRO A 156 1.68 20.89 -3.12
C PRO A 156 0.17 20.75 -3.35
N CYS A 157 -0.25 19.82 -4.22
CA CYS A 157 -1.66 19.53 -4.47
C CYS A 157 -2.33 18.80 -3.29
N CYS A 158 -1.67 17.79 -2.74
CA CYS A 158 -2.19 17.05 -1.58
C CYS A 158 -1.94 17.78 -0.25
N ARG A 159 -1.03 18.77 -0.24
CA ARG A 159 -0.54 19.49 0.95
C ARG A 159 -0.04 18.56 2.05
N THR A 160 0.62 17.48 1.65
CA THR A 160 1.22 16.51 2.57
C THR A 160 2.48 15.90 1.97
N SER A 161 3.34 15.40 2.84
CA SER A 161 4.45 14.54 2.46
C SER A 161 3.96 13.19 1.91
N ILE A 162 4.66 12.69 0.91
CA ILE A 162 4.38 11.43 0.21
C ILE A 162 5.48 10.45 0.57
N SER A 163 5.10 9.32 1.18
CA SER A 163 6.05 8.26 1.47
C SER A 163 6.68 7.73 0.18
N GLU A 164 7.94 7.27 0.25
CA GLU A 164 8.70 6.79 -0.91
C GLU A 164 7.96 5.68 -1.68
N ILE A 165 7.16 4.85 -1.00
CA ILE A 165 6.31 3.83 -1.65
C ILE A 165 5.32 4.43 -2.67
N ASP A 166 4.85 5.64 -2.38
CA ASP A 166 3.85 6.34 -3.15
C ASP A 166 4.46 7.33 -4.15
N VAL A 167 5.77 7.40 -4.25
CA VAL A 167 6.43 8.17 -5.32
C VAL A 167 6.40 7.38 -6.63
N LYS A 168 6.23 8.10 -7.74
CA LYS A 168 6.30 7.57 -9.10
C LYS A 168 7.32 8.37 -9.89
N TYR A 169 8.46 7.76 -10.20
CA TYR A 169 9.50 8.37 -11.02
C TYR A 169 9.14 8.22 -12.50
N ARG A 170 9.35 9.29 -13.27
CA ARG A 170 9.17 9.31 -14.72
C ARG A 170 10.40 9.94 -15.35
N VAL A 171 10.97 9.28 -16.35
CA VAL A 171 12.01 9.90 -17.20
C VAL A 171 11.37 11.04 -17.97
N GLN A 172 11.91 12.23 -17.83
CA GLN A 172 11.51 13.41 -18.57
C GLN A 172 12.75 14.14 -19.07
N ARG A 173 12.62 14.74 -20.25
CA ARG A 173 13.65 15.62 -20.79
C ARG A 173 13.49 17.00 -20.15
N VAL A 174 14.42 17.33 -19.26
CA VAL A 174 14.42 18.56 -18.47
C VAL A 174 15.62 19.43 -18.83
N PRO A 175 15.48 20.76 -18.81
CA PRO A 175 16.61 21.65 -19.00
C PRO A 175 17.59 21.53 -17.82
N ARG A 176 18.85 21.27 -18.12
CA ARG A 176 19.97 21.61 -17.25
C ARG A 176 20.45 23.00 -17.59
N LEU A 177 20.46 23.88 -16.59
CA LEU A 177 20.89 25.26 -16.69
C LEU A 177 22.33 25.35 -16.21
N LEU A 178 23.18 25.93 -17.04
CA LEU A 178 24.60 26.17 -16.78
C LEU A 178 24.77 27.64 -16.45
N VAL A 179 24.97 27.94 -15.17
CA VAL A 179 25.11 29.29 -14.63
C VAL A 179 26.61 29.59 -14.52
N SER A 180 27.11 30.47 -15.39
CA SER A 180 28.55 30.72 -15.53
C SER A 180 28.92 32.18 -15.26
N HIS A 181 30.01 32.41 -14.54
CA HIS A 181 30.55 33.75 -14.29
C HIS A 181 31.86 33.95 -15.07
N ALA A 182 31.93 35.04 -15.84
CA ALA A 182 32.97 35.28 -16.84
C ALA A 182 34.14 36.14 -16.34
N ASP A 183 34.58 35.97 -15.09
CA ASP A 183 35.79 36.65 -14.62
C ASP A 183 37.03 35.86 -15.07
N SER A 184 37.90 36.52 -15.83
CA SER A 184 38.90 35.92 -16.75
C SER A 184 39.99 35.07 -16.10
N GLU A 185 40.11 35.08 -14.77
CA GLU A 185 41.05 34.23 -14.02
C GLU A 185 40.41 32.97 -13.41
N LYS A 186 39.08 32.86 -13.47
CA LYS A 186 38.27 32.02 -12.56
C LYS A 186 36.89 31.69 -13.15
N ALA A 187 36.84 31.14 -14.37
CA ALA A 187 35.58 30.69 -14.96
C ALA A 187 34.95 29.56 -14.10
N VAL A 188 33.82 29.87 -13.46
CA VAL A 188 33.00 28.92 -12.69
C VAL A 188 31.74 28.63 -13.47
N THR A 189 31.39 27.35 -13.61
CA THR A 189 30.10 26.92 -14.16
C THR A 189 29.38 26.03 -13.16
N ILE A 190 28.15 26.43 -12.79
CA ILE A 190 27.27 25.68 -11.90
C ILE A 190 26.13 25.07 -12.72
N ALA A 191 25.91 23.77 -12.56
CA ALA A 191 24.79 23.06 -13.16
C ALA A 191 23.61 22.93 -12.17
N THR A 192 22.41 23.24 -12.64
CA THR A 192 21.15 23.04 -11.88
C THR A 192 19.97 22.80 -12.83
N HIS A 193 18.93 22.09 -12.37
CA HIS A 193 17.66 21.94 -13.11
C HIS A 193 16.62 23.02 -12.79
N GLY A 194 16.94 23.97 -11.89
CA GLY A 194 16.05 25.09 -11.57
C GLY A 194 16.82 26.23 -10.92
N LEU A 195 16.67 27.45 -11.46
CA LEU A 195 17.36 28.64 -10.95
C LEU A 195 16.94 28.98 -9.52
N GLU A 196 15.68 28.78 -9.18
CA GLU A 196 15.17 29.04 -7.84
C GLU A 196 15.87 28.18 -6.77
N ARG A 197 16.38 27.00 -7.14
CA ARG A 197 17.07 26.10 -6.20
C ARG A 197 18.40 26.67 -5.70
N LEU A 198 18.96 27.65 -6.41
CA LEU A 198 20.16 28.38 -5.99
C LEU A 198 19.92 29.19 -4.70
N LEU A 199 18.66 29.59 -4.42
CA LEU A 199 18.32 30.35 -3.22
C LEU A 199 18.53 29.56 -1.92
N GLY A 200 18.30 28.25 -1.95
CA GLY A 200 18.53 27.34 -0.82
C GLY A 200 19.88 26.64 -0.85
N ALA A 201 20.81 27.08 -1.70
CA ALA A 201 22.16 26.51 -1.73
C ALA A 201 22.91 26.88 -0.45
N THR A 202 23.61 25.88 0.10
CA THR A 202 24.42 25.98 1.33
C THR A 202 25.91 25.79 1.04
N ALA A 203 26.22 25.13 -0.08
CA ALA A 203 27.55 24.91 -0.61
C ALA A 203 27.46 24.66 -2.13
N LEU A 204 28.61 24.56 -2.78
CA LEU A 204 28.74 24.02 -4.13
C LEU A 204 29.58 22.74 -4.06
N TRP A 205 29.15 21.68 -4.74
CA TRP A 205 29.86 20.42 -4.81
C TRP A 205 30.73 20.36 -6.04
N ILE A 206 31.98 19.93 -5.87
CA ILE A 206 32.92 19.63 -6.95
C ILE A 206 33.30 18.15 -6.92
N ALA A 207 33.25 17.50 -8.09
CA ALA A 207 33.67 16.11 -8.23
C ALA A 207 35.20 15.98 -8.11
N PRO A 208 35.75 14.95 -7.46
CA PRO A 208 37.20 14.69 -7.44
C PRO A 208 37.82 14.64 -8.84
N GLU A 209 37.06 14.17 -9.84
CA GLU A 209 37.47 14.07 -11.24
C GLU A 209 37.34 15.39 -12.01
N HIS A 210 36.87 16.46 -11.37
CA HIS A 210 36.70 17.75 -12.03
C HIS A 210 38.06 18.29 -12.48
N PRO A 211 38.23 18.76 -13.74
CA PRO A 211 39.53 19.19 -14.26
C PRO A 211 40.22 20.30 -13.46
N GLN A 212 39.42 21.07 -12.73
CA GLN A 212 39.87 22.19 -11.89
C GLN A 212 39.66 21.91 -10.39
N PHE A 213 39.61 20.65 -9.96
CA PHE A 213 39.35 20.28 -8.56
C PHE A 213 40.25 21.04 -7.57
N ASP A 214 41.57 20.89 -7.71
CA ASP A 214 42.57 21.53 -6.83
C ASP A 214 42.52 23.06 -6.86
N GLN A 215 42.04 23.63 -7.97
CA GLN A 215 41.90 25.08 -8.11
C GLN A 215 40.69 25.60 -7.32
N TRP A 216 39.62 24.82 -7.19
CA TRP A 216 38.33 25.28 -6.69
C TRP A 216 38.01 24.79 -5.28
N ILE A 217 38.48 23.62 -4.89
CA ILE A 217 38.19 23.05 -3.57
C ILE A 217 38.58 24.03 -2.45
N GLY A 218 37.65 24.28 -1.52
CA GLY A 218 37.83 25.20 -0.40
C GLY A 218 37.71 26.69 -0.74
N ARG A 219 37.50 27.07 -2.01
CA ARG A 219 37.18 28.46 -2.38
C ARG A 219 35.71 28.78 -2.14
N GLU A 220 35.37 30.07 -2.17
CA GLU A 220 33.99 30.55 -2.11
C GLU A 220 33.56 31.19 -3.43
N VAL A 221 32.27 31.07 -3.73
CA VAL A 221 31.60 31.72 -4.87
C VAL A 221 30.52 32.64 -4.33
N HIS A 222 30.54 33.90 -4.74
CA HIS A 222 29.46 34.83 -4.43
C HIS A 222 28.31 34.65 -5.41
N LEU A 223 27.16 34.23 -4.92
CA LEU A 223 25.97 33.93 -5.73
C LEU A 223 24.71 34.41 -5.00
N LEU A 224 23.93 35.28 -5.64
CA LEU A 224 22.65 35.79 -5.12
C LEU A 224 22.77 36.38 -3.70
N GLY A 225 23.86 37.11 -3.43
CA GLY A 225 24.13 37.73 -2.14
C GLY A 225 24.71 36.80 -1.06
N CYS A 226 24.96 35.53 -1.36
CA CYS A 226 25.54 34.55 -0.44
C CYS A 226 26.94 34.13 -0.88
N ASN A 227 27.85 33.91 0.08
CA ASN A 227 29.14 33.26 -0.19
C ASN A 227 28.98 31.76 0.02
N LEU A 228 29.12 30.97 -1.04
CA LEU A 228 28.95 29.53 -1.02
C LEU A 228 30.33 28.84 -1.06
N PRO A 229 30.69 28.04 -0.05
CA PRO A 229 31.94 27.28 -0.08
C PRO A 229 31.86 26.13 -1.09
N ILE A 230 32.95 25.90 -1.82
CA ILE A 230 33.13 24.75 -2.71
C ILE A 230 33.72 23.59 -1.91
N GLN A 231 33.02 22.46 -1.89
CA GLN A 231 33.38 21.27 -1.14
C GLN A 231 33.41 20.03 -2.04
N GLU A 232 34.22 19.04 -1.65
CA GLU A 232 34.31 17.77 -2.38
C GLU A 232 32.97 17.02 -2.27
N GLY A 233 32.35 16.77 -3.42
CA GLY A 233 31.08 16.09 -3.54
C GLY A 233 31.28 14.62 -3.90
N ALA A 234 31.56 13.74 -2.94
CA ALA A 234 31.76 12.32 -3.28
C ALA A 234 30.47 11.57 -3.66
N ARG A 235 29.27 12.16 -3.49
CA ARG A 235 27.97 11.43 -3.49
C ARG A 235 26.73 12.26 -3.93
N HIS A 236 26.83 13.07 -4.98
CA HIS A 236 25.66 13.80 -5.50
C HIS A 236 25.12 13.12 -6.79
N PRO A 237 23.83 12.72 -6.87
CA PRO A 237 23.27 12.04 -8.05
C PRO A 237 23.34 12.87 -9.33
N ASP A 238 23.24 14.19 -9.19
CA ASP A 238 23.36 15.13 -10.32
C ASP A 238 24.81 15.60 -10.56
N LEU A 239 25.80 15.03 -9.85
CA LEU A 239 27.19 15.40 -10.01
C LEU A 239 27.67 15.07 -11.42
N ASP A 240 27.84 16.11 -12.23
CA ASP A 240 28.53 16.02 -13.51
C ASP A 240 29.96 16.48 -13.27
N SER A 241 30.94 15.63 -13.58
CA SER A 241 32.36 15.94 -13.34
C SER A 241 32.86 17.17 -14.11
N ARG A 242 32.07 17.71 -15.05
CA ARG A 242 32.40 18.93 -15.81
C ARG A 242 32.02 20.23 -15.11
N TYR A 243 31.13 20.20 -14.12
CA TYR A 243 30.55 21.41 -13.53
C TYR A 243 30.49 21.32 -11.99
N LEU A 244 30.39 22.48 -11.34
CA LEU A 244 29.94 22.51 -9.95
C LEU A 244 28.45 22.18 -9.89
N THR A 245 27.99 21.55 -8.82
CA THR A 245 26.55 21.33 -8.57
C THR A 245 26.12 21.96 -7.26
N ILE A 246 24.84 22.27 -7.11
CA ILE A 246 24.33 22.91 -5.90
C ILE A 246 24.27 21.94 -4.74
N GLY A 247 24.73 22.35 -3.55
CA GLY A 247 24.45 21.66 -2.30
C GLY A 247 23.24 22.29 -1.62
N ASN A 248 22.07 21.69 -1.76
CA ASN A 248 20.81 22.17 -1.20
C ASN A 248 20.10 20.99 -0.46
N PRO A 249 19.86 21.09 0.86
CA PRO A 249 19.17 20.06 1.67
C PRO A 249 17.80 19.60 1.15
N GLN A 250 17.15 20.40 0.30
CA GLN A 250 15.93 20.00 -0.40
C GLN A 250 16.21 19.22 -1.68
N VAL A 251 17.41 19.24 -2.24
CA VAL A 251 17.75 18.48 -3.44
C VAL A 251 18.29 17.11 -3.06
N ASN A 252 19.19 17.06 -2.07
CA ASN A 252 19.85 15.82 -1.68
C ASN A 252 20.03 15.72 -0.15
N PRO A 253 19.72 14.56 0.48
CA PRO A 253 20.00 14.33 1.89
C PRO A 253 21.47 14.51 2.31
N ALA A 254 22.45 14.32 1.41
CA ALA A 254 23.85 14.56 1.69
C ALA A 254 24.16 16.04 2.02
N ASP A 255 23.29 16.94 1.56
CA ASP A 255 23.48 18.39 1.67
C ASP A 255 23.10 18.94 3.05
N PHE A 256 22.64 18.08 3.96
CA PHE A 256 22.55 18.42 5.39
C PHE A 256 23.93 18.50 6.05
N LYS A 257 24.95 17.79 5.53
CA LYS A 257 26.29 17.73 6.16
C LYS A 257 26.96 19.11 6.27
N PRO A 258 26.98 19.98 5.24
CA PRO A 258 27.52 21.33 5.35
C PRO A 258 26.87 22.21 6.41
N LEU A 259 25.60 21.95 6.79
CA LEU A 259 24.87 22.76 7.76
C LEU A 259 25.26 22.50 9.21
N GLY A 260 25.89 21.36 9.51
CA GLY A 260 26.08 20.92 10.89
C GLY A 260 24.74 20.88 11.65
N ASN A 261 24.57 21.77 12.63
CA ASN A 261 23.35 21.87 13.44
C ASN A 261 22.37 22.96 12.96
N ALA A 262 22.66 23.66 11.87
CA ALA A 262 21.78 24.70 11.35
C ALA A 262 20.52 24.10 10.70
N VAL A 263 19.38 24.75 10.91
CA VAL A 263 18.13 24.35 10.28
C VAL A 263 18.10 24.88 8.85
N PRO A 264 17.95 24.03 7.82
CA PRO A 264 17.87 24.46 6.44
C PRO A 264 16.64 25.34 6.19
N VAL A 265 16.83 26.37 5.39
CA VAL A 265 15.73 27.19 4.89
C VAL A 265 15.14 26.54 3.65
N ASN A 266 13.81 26.33 3.66
CA ASN A 266 13.12 25.85 2.48
C ASN A 266 13.04 26.95 1.42
N THR A 267 13.59 26.67 0.23
CA THR A 267 13.42 27.37 -1.05
C THR A 267 11.96 27.46 -1.46
N TYR A 268 11.22 26.36 -1.27
CA TYR A 268 9.80 26.26 -1.64
C TYR A 268 8.90 26.35 -0.39
N ASP A 269 7.73 26.97 -0.51
CA ASP A 269 6.67 26.84 0.47
C ASP A 269 5.80 25.59 0.22
N ARG A 270 4.82 25.37 1.10
CA ARG A 270 3.91 24.22 1.03
C ARG A 270 2.98 24.25 -0.20
N ASP A 271 2.87 25.38 -0.89
CA ASP A 271 2.06 25.54 -2.11
C ASP A 271 2.91 25.36 -3.38
N GLY A 272 4.22 25.13 -3.24
CA GLY A 272 5.15 24.93 -4.36
C GLY A 272 5.71 26.23 -4.96
N ASN A 273 5.47 27.38 -4.32
CA ASN A 273 6.05 28.66 -4.71
C ASN A 273 7.36 28.94 -3.96
N VAL A 274 8.13 29.95 -4.36
CA VAL A 274 9.30 30.37 -3.60
C VAL A 274 8.88 30.86 -2.22
N SER A 275 9.54 30.35 -1.18
CA SER A 275 9.27 30.62 0.23
C SER A 275 9.30 32.10 0.57
N GLY A 276 8.46 32.51 1.54
CA GLY A 276 8.45 33.87 2.09
C GLY A 276 9.77 34.31 2.73
N GLN A 277 10.66 33.36 3.00
CA GLN A 277 12.01 33.64 3.49
C GLN A 277 12.92 34.26 2.43
N TYR A 278 12.52 34.24 1.14
CA TYR A 278 13.19 34.90 0.03
C TYR A 278 12.29 36.00 -0.58
N PRO A 279 11.97 37.08 0.16
CA PRO A 279 10.95 38.05 -0.24
C PRO A 279 11.26 38.76 -1.56
N ALA A 280 12.53 38.96 -1.90
CA ALA A 280 12.94 39.55 -3.18
C ALA A 280 12.53 38.69 -4.39
N PHE A 281 12.51 37.37 -4.21
CA PHE A 281 12.32 36.37 -5.26
C PHE A 281 10.94 35.73 -5.25
N ARG A 282 10.19 35.82 -4.14
CA ARG A 282 8.80 35.36 -4.06
C ARG A 282 7.91 36.15 -5.02
N LYS A 283 7.27 35.46 -5.96
CA LYS A 283 6.27 35.99 -6.90
C LYS A 283 5.02 35.10 -6.90
N ASP A 284 4.00 35.51 -7.64
CA ASP A 284 2.71 34.80 -7.76
C ASP A 284 2.81 33.46 -8.49
N SER A 285 3.95 33.17 -9.12
CA SER A 285 4.24 31.88 -9.74
C SER A 285 5.73 31.52 -9.67
N LEU A 286 6.01 30.23 -9.79
CA LEU A 286 7.38 29.73 -9.89
C LEU A 286 8.11 30.26 -11.13
N ALA A 287 7.41 30.42 -12.26
CA ALA A 287 7.97 30.98 -13.49
C ALA A 287 8.39 32.45 -13.30
N ALA A 288 7.54 33.26 -12.68
CA ALA A 288 7.89 34.64 -12.36
C ALA A 288 9.04 34.73 -11.34
N SER A 289 9.09 33.80 -10.38
CA SER A 289 10.18 33.72 -9.41
C SER A 289 11.50 33.35 -10.08
N ARG A 290 11.50 32.40 -11.02
CA ARG A 290 12.67 32.02 -11.84
C ARG A 290 13.20 33.20 -12.64
N LEU A 291 12.31 33.97 -13.27
CA LEU A 291 12.70 35.19 -13.99
C LEU A 291 13.35 36.23 -13.06
N ALA A 292 12.84 36.39 -11.84
CA ALA A 292 13.43 37.30 -10.86
C ALA A 292 14.85 36.85 -10.44
N VAL A 293 15.07 35.54 -10.30
CA VAL A 293 16.41 34.97 -10.02
C VAL A 293 17.34 35.18 -11.21
N GLU A 294 16.88 34.90 -12.43
CA GLU A 294 17.64 35.13 -13.66
C GLU A 294 18.10 36.59 -13.79
N GLN A 295 17.20 37.55 -13.53
CA GLN A 295 17.55 38.97 -13.55
C GLN A 295 18.57 39.36 -12.46
N ALA A 296 18.53 38.71 -11.29
CA ALA A 296 19.53 38.94 -10.25
C ALA A 296 20.89 38.39 -10.66
N LEU A 297 20.93 37.16 -11.19
CA LEU A 297 22.15 36.55 -11.74
C LEU A 297 22.78 37.44 -12.81
N ALA A 298 21.99 37.96 -13.76
CA ALA A 298 22.49 38.84 -14.80
C ALA A 298 23.08 40.16 -14.27
N ARG A 299 22.47 40.75 -13.22
CA ARG A 299 23.02 41.95 -12.55
C ARG A 299 24.36 41.66 -11.88
N ASP A 300 24.53 40.46 -11.38
CA ASP A 300 25.74 39.99 -10.69
C ASP A 300 26.79 39.42 -11.67
N GLY A 301 26.63 39.61 -12.98
CA GLY A 301 27.61 39.18 -13.99
C GLY A 301 27.54 37.71 -14.40
N TRP A 302 26.51 36.98 -13.97
CA TRP A 302 26.29 35.58 -14.34
C TRP A 302 25.53 35.46 -15.66
N THR A 303 25.91 34.45 -16.44
CA THR A 303 25.27 34.07 -17.70
C THR A 303 24.63 32.70 -17.56
N ILE A 304 23.55 32.44 -18.31
CA ILE A 304 22.82 31.17 -18.25
C ILE A 304 22.81 30.54 -19.63
N ALA A 305 23.32 29.33 -19.75
CA ALA A 305 23.15 28.47 -20.91
C ALA A 305 22.24 27.28 -20.57
N ARG A 306 21.67 26.64 -21.59
CA ARG A 306 20.75 25.52 -21.45
C ARG A 306 21.26 24.31 -22.21
N GLU A 307 21.26 23.16 -21.55
CA GLU A 307 21.53 21.84 -22.12
C GLU A 307 20.40 20.89 -21.69
N ASP A 308 19.68 20.29 -22.63
CA ASP A 308 18.60 19.36 -22.24
C ASP A 308 19.19 18.00 -21.81
N THR A 309 18.67 17.47 -20.71
CA THR A 309 19.09 16.19 -20.12
C THR A 309 17.88 15.34 -19.78
N ASP A 310 18.00 14.01 -19.88
CA ASP A 310 16.98 13.10 -19.36
C ASP A 310 17.16 12.93 -17.85
N HIS A 311 16.09 13.11 -17.08
CA HIS A 311 16.12 13.04 -15.62
C HIS A 311 14.90 12.30 -15.06
N GLN A 312 15.06 11.66 -13.91
CA GLN A 312 13.99 10.96 -13.21
C GLN A 312 13.22 11.94 -12.32
N VAL A 313 12.05 12.39 -12.78
CA VAL A 313 11.22 13.35 -12.05
C VAL A 313 10.23 12.61 -11.15
N ALA A 314 10.24 12.95 -9.86
CA ALA A 314 9.37 12.37 -8.84
C ALA A 314 7.94 12.94 -8.95
N HIS A 315 6.94 12.07 -9.03
CA HIS A 315 5.53 12.43 -9.05
C HIS A 315 4.76 11.78 -7.89
N CYS A 316 3.75 12.47 -7.39
CA CYS A 316 2.84 11.96 -6.39
C CYS A 316 2.04 10.78 -6.95
N GLY A 317 2.09 9.61 -6.33
CA GLY A 317 1.30 8.43 -6.72
C GLY A 317 -0.20 8.53 -6.41
N VAL A 318 -0.65 9.64 -5.82
CA VAL A 318 -2.07 9.92 -5.55
C VAL A 318 -2.64 10.87 -6.59
N CYS A 319 -2.04 12.06 -6.72
CA CYS A 319 -2.55 13.11 -7.60
C CYS A 319 -1.81 13.25 -8.95
N SER A 320 -0.67 12.57 -9.12
CA SER A 320 0.24 12.67 -10.27
C SER A 320 0.96 14.01 -10.46
N MET A 321 0.84 14.94 -9.52
CA MET A 321 1.61 16.20 -9.52
C MET A 321 3.10 15.92 -9.29
N GLU A 322 3.98 16.70 -9.91
CA GLU A 322 5.41 16.72 -9.57
C GLU A 322 5.60 17.03 -8.08
N LEU A 323 6.54 16.32 -7.45
CA LEU A 323 6.85 16.46 -6.04
C LEU A 323 7.92 17.52 -5.84
N HIS A 324 7.69 18.39 -4.87
CA HIS A 324 8.66 19.39 -4.46
C HIS A 324 9.28 18.90 -3.16
N PRO A 325 10.59 18.66 -3.09
CA PRO A 325 11.19 18.26 -1.83
C PRO A 325 11.23 19.43 -0.84
N LEU A 326 10.84 19.18 0.41
CA LEU A 326 10.91 20.14 1.52
C LEU A 326 11.72 19.55 2.65
N VAL A 327 12.41 20.37 3.44
CA VAL A 327 12.89 19.94 4.75
C VAL A 327 11.78 20.14 5.78
N SER A 328 11.42 19.08 6.50
CA SER A 328 10.38 19.11 7.52
C SER A 328 10.73 18.19 8.67
N GLU A 329 10.41 18.62 9.90
CA GLU A 329 10.32 17.71 11.05
C GLU A 329 9.16 16.73 10.80
N GLN A 330 9.43 15.43 10.96
CA GLN A 330 8.48 14.32 10.81
C GLN A 330 8.81 13.23 11.83
N TRP A 331 7.90 12.27 11.98
CA TRP A 331 8.11 11.09 12.80
C TRP A 331 8.46 9.89 11.92
N TYR A 332 9.45 9.11 12.37
CA TYR A 332 9.98 7.97 11.64
C TYR A 332 10.00 6.71 12.51
N PHE A 333 9.82 5.56 11.88
CA PHE A 333 10.00 4.23 12.47
C PHE A 333 11.31 3.62 11.96
N ASP A 334 12.22 3.28 12.89
CA ASP A 334 13.50 2.63 12.62
C ASP A 334 13.28 1.22 12.06
N ILE A 335 13.43 1.10 10.74
CA ILE A 335 13.20 -0.16 10.03
C ILE A 335 14.26 -1.19 10.42
N ARG A 336 15.51 -0.74 10.63
CA ARG A 336 16.64 -1.63 10.92
C ARG A 336 16.50 -2.23 12.31
N LYS A 337 16.21 -1.40 13.30
CA LYS A 337 15.88 -1.88 14.65
C LYS A 337 14.69 -2.84 14.63
N GLY A 338 13.68 -2.54 13.80
CA GLY A 338 12.55 -3.44 13.58
C GLY A 338 12.95 -4.79 12.97
N LEU A 339 13.87 -4.80 12.00
CA LEU A 339 14.38 -6.00 11.35
C LEU A 339 15.20 -6.89 12.29
N ASP A 340 15.96 -6.30 13.21
CA ASP A 340 16.68 -7.05 14.25
C ASP A 340 15.72 -7.81 15.17
N ARG A 341 14.49 -7.31 15.30
CA ARG A 341 13.41 -7.97 16.05
C ARG A 341 12.61 -8.97 15.21
N ALA A 342 12.59 -8.83 13.88
CA ALA A 342 11.81 -9.67 12.99
C ALA A 342 12.40 -11.08 12.90
N GLY A 343 11.79 -12.03 13.60
CA GLY A 343 12.31 -13.39 13.76
C GLY A 343 12.10 -14.29 12.54
N LYS A 344 10.85 -14.71 12.28
CA LYS A 344 10.53 -15.72 11.27
C LYS A 344 9.77 -15.11 10.08
N PRO A 345 10.18 -15.36 8.81
CA PRO A 345 9.38 -14.97 7.67
C PRO A 345 8.06 -15.77 7.63
N PRO A 346 6.98 -15.19 7.09
CA PRO A 346 5.73 -15.91 6.92
C PRO A 346 5.90 -17.08 5.94
N GLN A 347 5.09 -18.12 6.06
CA GLN A 347 5.06 -19.21 5.10
C GLN A 347 4.43 -18.74 3.78
N PHE A 348 5.09 -18.97 2.65
CA PHE A 348 4.51 -18.71 1.33
C PHE A 348 4.08 -20.01 0.65
N HIS A 349 3.05 -19.89 -0.19
CA HIS A 349 2.64 -20.95 -1.13
C HIS A 349 3.66 -21.21 -2.25
N SER A 350 4.64 -20.32 -2.42
CA SER A 350 5.59 -20.32 -3.54
C SER A 350 6.98 -19.91 -3.08
N ALA A 351 7.96 -20.75 -3.41
CA ALA A 351 9.37 -20.46 -3.16
C ALA A 351 9.87 -19.21 -3.90
N LEU A 352 9.28 -18.86 -5.05
CA LEU A 352 9.64 -17.66 -5.79
C LEU A 352 9.30 -16.39 -4.99
N TRP A 353 8.05 -16.31 -4.51
CA TRP A 353 7.58 -15.16 -3.73
C TRP A 353 8.28 -15.07 -2.37
N GLN A 354 8.53 -16.22 -1.73
CA GLN A 354 9.32 -16.26 -0.50
C GLN A 354 10.73 -15.71 -0.71
N LYS A 355 11.44 -16.19 -1.73
CA LYS A 355 12.79 -15.70 -2.06
C LYS A 355 12.77 -14.20 -2.37
N GLY A 356 11.77 -13.71 -3.10
CA GLY A 356 11.60 -12.28 -3.34
C GLY A 356 11.42 -11.46 -2.06
N PHE A 357 10.64 -11.97 -1.12
CA PHE A 357 10.43 -11.37 0.20
C PHE A 357 11.71 -11.36 1.05
N GLU A 358 12.43 -12.48 1.11
CA GLU A 358 13.70 -12.60 1.86
C GLU A 358 14.77 -11.65 1.28
N LEU A 359 14.94 -11.64 -0.05
CA LEU A 359 15.85 -10.70 -0.72
C LEU A 359 15.48 -9.24 -0.44
N TRP A 360 14.19 -8.95 -0.34
CA TRP A 360 13.72 -7.62 0.02
C TRP A 360 14.08 -7.25 1.47
N LEU A 361 13.91 -8.16 2.43
CA LEU A 361 14.35 -7.93 3.82
C LEU A 361 15.87 -7.74 3.91
N ASP A 362 16.64 -8.54 3.18
CA ASP A 362 18.10 -8.40 3.14
C ASP A 362 18.53 -7.08 2.53
N LYS A 363 17.85 -6.63 1.48
CA LYS A 363 18.03 -5.27 0.95
C LYS A 363 17.78 -4.25 2.06
N LEU A 364 16.70 -4.32 2.83
CA LEU A 364 16.43 -3.35 3.90
C LEU A 364 17.52 -3.34 5.01
N ARG A 365 18.24 -4.44 5.23
CA ARG A 365 19.36 -4.51 6.19
C ARG A 365 20.65 -3.85 5.72
N GLN A 366 20.87 -3.77 4.41
CA GLN A 366 22.12 -3.25 3.88
C GLN A 366 22.27 -1.75 4.16
N PRO A 367 23.48 -1.28 4.57
CA PRO A 367 23.77 0.13 4.70
C PRO A 367 23.41 0.84 3.41
N ILE A 368 22.75 1.99 3.53
CA ILE A 368 22.19 2.69 2.39
C ILE A 368 23.31 3.52 1.75
N VAL A 369 24.24 2.82 1.12
CA VAL A 369 25.28 3.39 0.29
C VAL A 369 24.91 3.00 -1.13
N ASN A 370 24.72 3.99 -2.02
CA ASN A 370 24.54 3.79 -3.47
C ASN A 370 23.18 3.32 -3.98
N ARG A 371 22.08 3.74 -3.36
CA ARG A 371 20.75 3.35 -3.86
C ARG A 371 20.16 4.25 -4.95
N TYR A 372 20.70 5.46 -5.15
CA TYR A 372 20.23 6.38 -6.21
C TYR A 372 20.42 5.87 -7.65
N HIS A 373 21.34 4.93 -7.91
CA HIS A 373 21.67 4.48 -9.27
C HIS A 373 21.11 3.10 -9.68
N GLU A 374 20.74 2.22 -8.75
CA GLU A 374 20.27 0.86 -9.09
C GLU A 374 18.80 0.79 -9.58
N THR A 375 18.08 1.92 -9.57
CA THR A 375 16.68 1.98 -10.01
C THR A 375 16.52 2.11 -11.52
N LEU A 376 17.63 2.23 -12.27
CA LEU A 376 17.61 2.42 -13.73
C LEU A 376 17.07 1.23 -14.54
N ASN A 377 16.82 0.04 -13.95
CA ASN A 377 16.35 -1.10 -14.75
C ASN A 377 15.46 -2.17 -14.08
N THR A 378 14.89 -1.93 -12.89
CA THR A 378 13.99 -2.93 -12.27
C THR A 378 12.59 -2.37 -12.00
N SER A 379 11.87 -2.11 -13.09
CA SER A 379 10.42 -1.84 -13.11
C SER A 379 9.54 -2.96 -12.52
N HIS A 380 10.12 -4.07 -12.09
CA HIS A 380 9.42 -5.20 -11.45
C HIS A 380 9.78 -5.42 -9.97
N TYR A 381 10.84 -4.81 -9.43
CA TYR A 381 11.38 -5.11 -8.09
C TYR A 381 11.57 -3.90 -7.19
N GLY A 382 10.81 -2.82 -7.41
CA GLY A 382 10.67 -1.71 -6.45
C GLY A 382 12.01 -1.17 -5.99
N GLY A 383 12.66 -0.37 -6.84
CA GLY A 383 13.82 0.41 -6.45
C GLY A 383 13.43 1.47 -5.41
N TYR A 384 13.34 1.09 -4.14
CA TYR A 384 13.15 2.02 -3.02
C TYR A 384 14.50 2.24 -2.36
N ALA A 385 14.99 3.44 -2.57
CA ALA A 385 16.39 3.70 -2.63
C ALA A 385 16.74 5.02 -1.95
N THR A 386 16.31 5.19 -0.70
CA THR A 386 16.70 6.34 0.11
C THR A 386 17.17 5.92 1.49
N ASN A 387 18.06 6.73 2.09
CA ASN A 387 18.77 6.56 3.36
C ASN A 387 17.87 6.44 4.61
N ARG A 388 16.59 6.08 4.49
CA ARG A 388 15.58 6.55 5.43
C ARG A 388 14.69 5.47 6.03
N ASP A 389 14.53 5.63 7.33
CA ASP A 389 13.54 4.98 8.15
C ASP A 389 12.11 5.39 7.74
N PHE A 390 11.10 4.63 8.14
CA PHE A 390 9.76 4.72 7.58
C PHE A 390 8.98 5.90 8.18
N GLN A 391 8.54 6.85 7.37
CA GLN A 391 7.76 8.00 7.86
C GLN A 391 6.36 7.56 8.35
N VAL A 392 6.07 7.85 9.63
CA VAL A 392 4.80 7.48 10.29
C VAL A 392 3.82 8.64 10.43
N SER A 393 4.25 9.89 10.21
CA SER A 393 3.38 11.08 10.21
C SER A 393 2.93 11.49 8.81
N SER A 394 1.82 12.22 8.72
CA SER A 394 1.26 12.82 7.50
C SER A 394 0.55 14.13 7.86
N GLN A 395 0.56 15.09 6.93
CA GLN A 395 -0.13 16.38 7.05
C GLN A 395 -1.52 16.33 6.39
N SER A 396 -2.02 15.12 6.12
CA SER A 396 -3.40 14.87 5.68
C SER A 396 -4.41 15.50 6.64
N LEU A 397 -5.50 16.02 6.08
CA LEU A 397 -6.64 16.52 6.86
C LEU A 397 -7.48 15.36 7.43
N TRP A 398 -7.38 14.18 6.83
CA TRP A 398 -8.08 12.98 7.24
C TRP A 398 -7.12 11.87 7.65
N GLY A 399 -7.29 11.36 8.87
CA GLY A 399 -6.51 10.24 9.40
C GLY A 399 -6.60 10.16 10.92
N GLN A 400 -5.95 9.15 11.49
CA GLN A 400 -5.90 8.96 12.93
C GLN A 400 -4.94 9.99 13.55
N PRO A 401 -5.31 10.78 14.57
CA PRO A 401 -4.44 11.81 15.12
C PRO A 401 -3.13 11.27 15.70
N LEU A 402 -2.01 11.97 15.51
CA LEU A 402 -0.77 11.64 16.20
C LEU A 402 -0.92 11.84 17.71
N PRO A 403 -0.53 10.87 18.54
CA PRO A 403 -0.45 11.04 19.99
C PRO A 403 0.83 11.82 20.35
N VAL A 404 0.86 13.09 19.96
CA VAL A 404 1.99 14.00 20.20
C VAL A 404 1.43 15.36 20.63
N TRP A 405 2.00 15.93 21.67
CA TRP A 405 1.57 17.20 22.26
C TRP A 405 2.76 18.12 22.46
N ARG A 406 2.55 19.42 22.24
CA ARG A 406 3.53 20.46 22.53
C ARG A 406 3.08 21.29 23.71
N CYS A 407 3.91 21.39 24.75
CA CYS A 407 3.59 22.22 25.90
C CYS A 407 3.57 23.71 25.50
N ARG A 408 2.50 24.43 25.82
CA ARG A 408 2.39 25.88 25.54
C ARG A 408 3.37 26.74 26.33
N GLY A 409 3.78 26.27 27.51
CA GLY A 409 4.66 27.02 28.41
C GLY A 409 6.13 26.98 28.01
N CYS A 410 6.68 25.78 27.76
CA CYS A 410 8.10 25.60 27.45
C CYS A 410 8.40 25.03 26.06
N GLY A 411 7.38 24.69 25.27
CA GLY A 411 7.55 24.14 23.93
C GLY A 411 8.02 22.68 23.86
N VAL A 412 8.17 21.98 24.99
CA VAL A 412 8.59 20.57 25.00
C VAL A 412 7.55 19.68 24.31
N THR A 413 8.03 18.72 23.53
CA THR A 413 7.22 17.69 22.90
C THR A 413 7.02 16.53 23.87
N VAL A 414 5.77 16.09 24.01
CA VAL A 414 5.35 14.96 24.85
C VAL A 414 4.66 13.93 23.96
N VAL A 415 4.94 12.65 24.22
CA VAL A 415 4.24 11.49 23.64
C VAL A 415 3.56 10.76 24.81
N ALA A 416 2.28 10.50 24.67
CA ALA A 416 1.31 10.03 25.67
C ALA A 416 0.12 9.40 24.90
N GLU A 417 -0.84 8.72 25.51
CA GLU A 417 -2.01 8.23 24.75
C GLU A 417 -3.13 9.27 24.72
N ASP A 418 -3.33 9.90 25.87
CA ASP A 418 -4.37 10.90 26.12
C ASP A 418 -3.76 12.28 26.32
N HIS A 419 -4.62 13.29 26.28
CA HIS A 419 -4.21 14.68 26.49
C HIS A 419 -3.49 14.85 27.83
N PRO A 420 -2.21 15.26 27.86
CA PRO A 420 -1.46 15.44 29.10
C PRO A 420 -2.09 16.51 29.99
N VAL A 421 -2.13 16.27 31.30
CA VAL A 421 -2.69 17.22 32.28
C VAL A 421 -1.64 18.15 32.89
N GLN A 422 -0.37 17.75 32.89
CA GLN A 422 0.73 18.52 33.48
C GLN A 422 2.02 18.32 32.68
N CYS A 423 2.80 19.37 32.56
CA CYS A 423 4.14 19.31 31.97
C CYS A 423 5.16 18.86 33.03
N GLY A 424 5.95 17.83 32.70
CA GLY A 424 7.05 17.37 33.55
C GLY A 424 8.27 18.30 33.55
N HIS A 425 8.30 19.33 32.70
CA HIS A 425 9.43 20.24 32.54
C HIS A 425 9.15 21.66 33.08
N CYS A 426 7.89 22.09 33.12
CA CYS A 426 7.53 23.44 33.55
C CYS A 426 6.14 23.49 34.18
N VAL A 427 5.78 24.63 34.75
CA VAL A 427 4.42 24.94 35.26
C VAL A 427 3.42 25.27 34.15
N GLY A 428 3.68 24.83 32.92
CA GLY A 428 3.03 25.29 31.70
C GLY A 428 1.52 25.09 31.69
N VAL A 429 0.82 26.08 31.13
CA VAL A 429 -0.64 26.12 31.02
C VAL A 429 -1.12 25.42 29.74
N GLY A 430 -1.16 24.09 29.78
CA GLY A 430 -1.79 23.26 28.74
C GLY A 430 -0.90 22.90 27.55
N PHE A 431 -1.51 22.18 26.62
CA PHE A 431 -0.84 21.51 25.50
C PHE A 431 -1.60 21.73 24.19
N ASP A 432 -0.85 21.85 23.10
CA ASP A 432 -1.39 21.78 21.75
C ASP A 432 -1.14 20.39 21.17
N ALA A 433 -2.19 19.76 20.64
CA ALA A 433 -2.04 18.52 19.92
C ALA A 433 -1.30 18.77 18.59
N SER A 434 -0.51 17.78 18.16
CA SER A 434 0.06 17.79 16.82
C SER A 434 -1.05 17.89 15.76
N PRO A 435 -0.91 18.74 14.74
CA PRO A 435 -1.85 18.81 13.63
C PRO A 435 -1.71 17.61 12.67
N ASP A 436 -0.64 16.82 12.81
CA ASP A 436 -0.37 15.68 11.94
C ASP A 436 -1.21 14.45 12.30
N VAL A 437 -1.45 13.62 11.30
CA VAL A 437 -2.14 12.32 11.42
C VAL A 437 -1.20 11.17 11.07
N ILE A 438 -1.55 9.97 11.51
CA ILE A 438 -0.81 8.75 11.26
C ILE A 438 -0.85 8.46 9.75
N SER A 439 0.32 8.11 9.20
CA SER A 439 0.48 7.66 7.82
C SER A 439 -0.44 6.47 7.52
N ILE A 440 -1.14 6.52 6.38
CA ILE A 440 -2.01 5.43 5.90
C ILE A 440 -1.27 4.08 5.88
N PHE A 441 0.01 4.07 5.51
CA PHE A 441 0.80 2.83 5.45
C PHE A 441 1.09 2.28 6.85
N PHE A 442 1.35 3.15 7.83
CA PHE A 442 1.53 2.75 9.22
C PHE A 442 0.23 2.16 9.79
N SER A 443 -0.88 2.87 9.61
CA SER A 443 -2.24 2.41 9.97
C SER A 443 -2.54 1.04 9.38
N CYS A 444 -2.39 0.90 8.07
CA CYS A 444 -2.74 -0.32 7.34
C CYS A 444 -1.88 -1.54 7.76
N CYS A 445 -0.59 -1.33 8.04
CA CYS A 445 0.29 -2.40 8.53
C CYS A 445 -0.11 -2.88 9.94
N LEU A 446 -0.66 -2.00 10.77
CA LEU A 446 -1.09 -2.31 12.13
C LEU A 446 -2.56 -2.74 12.25
N MET A 447 -3.30 -2.85 11.14
CA MET A 447 -4.69 -3.34 11.15
C MET A 447 -4.82 -4.75 11.74
N GLY A 448 -3.87 -5.65 11.43
CA GLY A 448 -3.81 -7.00 11.99
C GLY A 448 -3.79 -6.99 13.51
N PRO A 449 -2.73 -6.45 14.13
CA PRO A 449 -2.66 -6.27 15.58
C PRO A 449 -3.86 -5.54 16.18
N SER A 450 -4.37 -4.49 15.52
CA SER A 450 -5.45 -3.66 16.07
C SER A 450 -6.83 -4.32 16.12
N ALA A 451 -7.07 -5.30 15.25
CA ALA A 451 -8.34 -6.02 15.17
C ALA A 451 -8.25 -7.41 15.80
N ASN A 452 -7.07 -7.82 16.26
CA ASN A 452 -6.86 -9.12 16.89
C ASN A 452 -7.61 -9.18 18.23
N PRO A 453 -8.55 -10.11 18.41
CA PRO A 453 -9.36 -10.19 19.62
C PRO A 453 -8.62 -10.83 20.81
N SER A 454 -7.41 -11.39 20.63
CA SER A 454 -6.70 -12.16 21.66
C SER A 454 -5.23 -11.78 21.80
N SER A 455 -4.78 -11.66 23.05
CA SER A 455 -3.36 -11.51 23.41
C SER A 455 -2.56 -12.82 23.32
N GLU A 456 -3.22 -13.97 23.12
CA GLU A 456 -2.58 -15.29 23.08
C GLU A 456 -2.12 -15.68 21.66
N MET A 457 -2.47 -14.90 20.64
CA MET A 457 -2.10 -15.21 19.26
C MET A 457 -0.62 -14.89 19.00
N ARG A 458 0.08 -15.89 18.46
CA ARG A 458 1.50 -15.78 18.08
C ARG A 458 1.71 -14.84 16.89
N ASN A 459 0.81 -14.88 15.91
CA ASN A 459 0.87 -14.06 14.70
C ASN A 459 -0.16 -12.94 14.75
N ALA A 460 0.11 -11.82 14.08
CA ALA A 460 -0.85 -10.73 13.99
C ALA A 460 -2.09 -11.09 13.14
N VAL A 461 -1.92 -11.94 12.12
CA VAL A 461 -2.97 -12.67 11.40
C VAL A 461 -2.44 -14.07 11.02
N ASP A 462 -3.29 -15.09 10.96
CA ASP A 462 -2.84 -16.45 10.66
C ASP A 462 -2.53 -16.66 9.18
N PHE A 463 -3.37 -16.16 8.28
CA PHE A 463 -3.08 -16.17 6.86
C PHE A 463 -3.74 -14.99 6.13
N THR A 464 -3.19 -14.61 4.97
CA THR A 464 -3.80 -13.61 4.10
C THR A 464 -3.44 -13.81 2.63
N VAL A 465 -4.09 -13.04 1.77
CA VAL A 465 -3.86 -13.00 0.32
C VAL A 465 -3.53 -11.56 -0.08
N CYS A 466 -2.52 -11.36 -0.92
CA CYS A 466 -2.18 -10.02 -1.44
C CYS A 466 -1.62 -10.07 -2.86
N GLY A 467 -1.71 -8.93 -3.55
CA GLY A 467 -1.06 -8.73 -4.84
C GLY A 467 0.44 -8.54 -4.70
N HIS A 468 1.20 -8.97 -5.71
CA HIS A 468 2.66 -8.83 -5.72
C HIS A 468 3.15 -7.36 -5.80
N ASP A 469 2.27 -6.39 -6.02
CA ASP A 469 2.61 -4.96 -6.04
C ASP A 469 2.82 -4.36 -4.65
N ILE A 470 2.24 -4.97 -3.61
CA ILE A 470 2.32 -4.46 -2.24
C ILE A 470 3.04 -5.41 -1.27
N TYR A 471 3.20 -6.71 -1.59
CA TYR A 471 3.72 -7.69 -0.64
C TYR A 471 5.16 -7.39 -0.15
N HIS A 472 6.04 -6.87 -1.02
CA HIS A 472 7.40 -6.50 -0.61
C HIS A 472 7.35 -5.42 0.46
N TYR A 473 6.61 -4.34 0.26
CA TYR A 473 6.63 -3.22 1.18
C TYR A 473 5.62 -3.38 2.31
N TRP A 474 4.32 -3.45 1.99
CA TRP A 474 3.27 -3.60 2.99
C TRP A 474 3.43 -4.90 3.76
N GLY A 475 3.72 -6.01 3.08
CA GLY A 475 3.93 -7.31 3.74
C GLY A 475 5.14 -7.28 4.68
N SER A 476 6.28 -6.73 4.24
CA SER A 476 7.47 -6.67 5.09
C SER A 476 7.32 -5.68 6.24
N LEU A 477 6.80 -4.49 5.98
CA LEU A 477 6.59 -3.47 7.02
C LEU A 477 5.56 -3.95 8.05
N LYS A 478 4.48 -4.60 7.62
CA LYS A 478 3.53 -5.26 8.53
C LYS A 478 4.20 -6.33 9.38
N ASN A 479 5.07 -7.15 8.78
CA ASN A 479 5.83 -8.15 9.54
C ASN A 479 6.74 -7.50 10.58
N ILE A 480 7.51 -6.49 10.18
CA ILE A 480 8.46 -5.78 11.04
C ILE A 480 7.73 -5.09 12.19
N LEU A 481 6.64 -4.36 11.91
CA LEU A 481 5.86 -3.65 12.91
C LEU A 481 5.17 -4.60 13.90
N ALA A 482 4.61 -5.71 13.42
CA ALA A 482 4.04 -6.73 14.29
C ALA A 482 5.10 -7.31 15.24
N CYS A 483 6.29 -7.65 14.74
CA CYS A 483 7.39 -8.15 15.56
C CYS A 483 7.86 -7.10 16.60
N ALA A 484 7.92 -5.82 16.22
CA ALA A 484 8.24 -4.72 17.13
C ALA A 484 7.19 -4.56 18.26
N LEU A 485 5.93 -4.91 17.99
CA LEU A 485 4.86 -4.94 19.00
C LEU A 485 4.85 -6.23 19.85
N GLY A 486 5.71 -7.21 19.54
CA GLY A 486 5.88 -8.44 20.32
C GLY A 486 5.26 -9.70 19.72
N TYR A 487 4.67 -9.64 18.52
CA TYR A 487 4.23 -10.83 17.79
C TYR A 487 5.42 -11.63 17.25
N GLU A 488 5.23 -12.93 16.98
CA GLU A 488 6.25 -13.77 16.32
C GLU A 488 6.40 -13.43 14.83
N SER A 489 5.29 -13.03 14.19
CA SER A 489 5.23 -12.63 12.78
C SER A 489 3.99 -11.77 12.51
N GLY A 490 4.05 -10.96 11.44
CA GLY A 490 2.88 -10.25 10.92
C GLY A 490 1.85 -11.18 10.28
N PHE A 491 2.29 -12.36 9.82
CA PHE A 491 1.42 -13.38 9.21
C PHE A 491 1.94 -14.79 9.52
N GLY A 492 1.06 -15.76 9.77
CA GLY A 492 1.45 -17.18 9.73
C GLY A 492 1.78 -17.61 8.30
N SER A 493 0.90 -17.28 7.34
CA SER A 493 1.08 -17.55 5.91
C SER A 493 0.67 -16.38 5.01
N LEU A 494 1.40 -16.18 3.92
CA LEU A 494 1.16 -15.12 2.94
C LEU A 494 1.03 -15.70 1.52
N MET A 495 -0.17 -15.64 0.96
CA MET A 495 -0.40 -15.97 -0.44
C MET A 495 -0.25 -14.70 -1.30
N VAL A 496 0.59 -14.80 -2.32
CA VAL A 496 0.90 -13.70 -3.25
C VAL A 496 0.39 -14.05 -4.65
N HIS A 497 -0.38 -13.16 -5.27
CA HIS A 497 -0.87 -13.37 -6.63
C HIS A 497 -0.48 -12.22 -7.57
N GLY A 498 -0.53 -12.52 -8.87
CA GLY A 498 -0.37 -11.53 -9.92
C GLY A 498 -1.52 -10.51 -9.96
N LEU A 499 -1.28 -9.39 -10.63
CA LEU A 499 -2.28 -8.36 -10.84
C LEU A 499 -3.12 -8.65 -12.07
N LEU A 500 -4.43 -8.42 -11.98
CA LEU A 500 -5.30 -8.52 -13.15
C LEU A 500 -4.97 -7.42 -14.14
N VAL A 501 -4.82 -7.82 -15.41
CA VAL A 501 -4.62 -6.92 -16.54
C VAL A 501 -5.82 -6.97 -17.47
N ASP A 502 -6.04 -5.87 -18.19
CA ASP A 502 -7.04 -5.80 -19.24
C ASP A 502 -6.63 -6.56 -20.51
N GLN A 503 -7.46 -6.49 -21.54
CA GLN A 503 -7.24 -7.15 -22.84
C GLN A 503 -5.95 -6.69 -23.56
N HIS A 504 -5.42 -5.51 -23.23
CA HIS A 504 -4.18 -4.97 -23.78
C HIS A 504 -2.95 -5.32 -22.93
N GLY A 505 -3.15 -6.02 -21.81
CA GLY A 505 -2.09 -6.37 -20.88
C GLY A 505 -1.75 -5.24 -19.90
N GLU A 506 -2.56 -4.18 -19.83
CA GLU A 506 -2.34 -3.10 -18.88
C GLU A 506 -2.95 -3.43 -17.51
N LYS A 507 -2.23 -3.10 -16.42
CA LYS A 507 -2.77 -3.22 -15.05
C LYS A 507 -4.12 -2.53 -14.94
N MET A 508 -5.13 -3.24 -14.41
CA MET A 508 -6.42 -2.63 -14.09
C MET A 508 -6.28 -1.63 -12.95
N THR A 509 -6.61 -0.37 -13.20
CA THR A 509 -6.58 0.70 -12.20
C THR A 509 -7.71 1.70 -12.43
N LYS A 510 -8.31 2.22 -11.35
CA LYS A 510 -9.37 3.23 -11.45
C LYS A 510 -8.94 4.46 -12.25
N SER A 511 -7.70 4.90 -12.07
CA SER A 511 -7.11 6.05 -12.77
C SER A 511 -7.02 5.89 -14.29
N LYS A 512 -6.92 4.66 -14.79
CA LYS A 512 -6.91 4.36 -16.23
C LYS A 512 -8.30 4.15 -16.82
N GLY A 513 -9.34 4.03 -15.99
CA GLY A 513 -10.70 3.72 -16.44
C GLY A 513 -10.88 2.31 -17.01
N ASN A 514 -9.88 1.43 -16.87
CA ASN A 514 -9.87 0.06 -17.39
C ASN A 514 -10.29 -0.99 -16.34
N VAL A 515 -11.00 -0.57 -15.29
CA VAL A 515 -11.50 -1.46 -14.25
C VAL A 515 -12.87 -2.02 -14.59
N ILE A 516 -13.14 -3.24 -14.15
CA ILE A 516 -14.43 -3.90 -14.31
C ILE A 516 -15.11 -3.97 -12.94
N ASP A 517 -16.32 -3.40 -12.84
CA ASP A 517 -17.15 -3.43 -11.62
C ASP A 517 -17.52 -4.88 -11.29
N ILE A 518 -17.24 -5.29 -10.07
CA ILE A 518 -17.49 -6.63 -9.57
C ILE A 518 -18.99 -6.97 -9.51
N ARG A 519 -19.86 -6.00 -9.20
CA ARG A 519 -21.32 -6.20 -9.17
C ARG A 519 -21.86 -6.49 -10.56
N ALA A 520 -21.37 -5.78 -11.57
CA ALA A 520 -21.78 -6.00 -12.95
C ALA A 520 -21.45 -7.45 -13.38
N VAL A 521 -20.29 -7.95 -12.96
CA VAL A 521 -19.88 -9.35 -13.21
C VAL A 521 -20.80 -10.32 -12.48
N VAL A 522 -21.04 -10.14 -11.18
CA VAL A 522 -21.93 -11.04 -10.41
C VAL A 522 -23.36 -11.01 -10.94
N GLN A 523 -23.91 -9.84 -11.24
CA GLN A 523 -25.28 -9.69 -11.76
C GLN A 523 -25.44 -10.39 -13.11
N ARG A 524 -24.44 -10.31 -13.99
CA ARG A 524 -24.50 -10.91 -15.32
C ARG A 524 -24.21 -12.41 -15.31
N TYR A 525 -23.23 -12.85 -14.54
CA TYR A 525 -22.67 -14.21 -14.63
C TYR A 525 -22.96 -15.11 -13.44
N GLY A 526 -23.30 -14.54 -12.29
CA GLY A 526 -23.44 -15.26 -11.03
C GLY A 526 -22.11 -15.42 -10.30
N VAL A 527 -22.19 -15.52 -8.97
CA VAL A 527 -21.02 -15.62 -8.09
C VAL A 527 -20.18 -16.88 -8.36
N ASP A 528 -20.82 -18.04 -8.58
CA ASP A 528 -20.10 -19.29 -8.81
C ASP A 528 -19.31 -19.30 -10.11
N ALA A 529 -19.80 -18.64 -11.16
CA ALA A 529 -19.07 -18.48 -12.42
C ALA A 529 -17.82 -17.60 -12.23
N LEU A 530 -17.95 -16.50 -11.47
CA LEU A 530 -16.82 -15.65 -11.09
C LEU A 530 -15.77 -16.46 -10.30
N ARG A 531 -16.19 -17.23 -9.30
CA ARG A 531 -15.28 -18.05 -8.48
C ARG A 531 -14.53 -19.08 -9.33
N ALA A 532 -15.22 -19.79 -10.21
CA ALA A 532 -14.61 -20.73 -11.15
C ALA A 532 -13.52 -20.08 -12.02
N ALA A 533 -13.77 -18.86 -12.53
CA ALA A 533 -12.80 -18.10 -13.31
C ALA A 533 -11.57 -17.69 -12.49
N VAL A 534 -11.78 -17.29 -11.23
CA VAL A 534 -10.69 -16.97 -10.29
C VAL A 534 -9.79 -18.18 -10.07
N TYR A 535 -10.34 -19.37 -9.82
CA TYR A 535 -9.54 -20.57 -9.56
C TYR A 535 -8.75 -21.05 -10.79
N ASP A 536 -9.36 -20.97 -11.97
CA ASP A 536 -8.66 -21.29 -13.23
C ASP A 536 -7.48 -20.33 -13.47
N ALA A 537 -7.70 -19.03 -13.30
CA ALA A 537 -6.65 -18.03 -13.41
C ALA A 537 -5.55 -18.20 -12.34
N ALA A 538 -5.92 -18.48 -11.09
CA ALA A 538 -4.98 -18.74 -10.00
C ALA A 538 -4.12 -20.00 -10.24
N HIS A 539 -4.64 -20.99 -10.97
CA HIS A 539 -3.87 -22.16 -11.39
C HIS A 539 -2.95 -21.83 -12.58
N ARG A 540 -3.52 -21.33 -13.67
CA ARG A 540 -2.84 -21.12 -14.96
C ARG A 540 -1.71 -20.10 -14.87
N ASP A 541 -1.93 -19.04 -14.09
CA ASP A 541 -1.02 -17.92 -13.95
C ASP A 541 -0.39 -17.89 -12.55
N ALA A 542 -0.31 -19.05 -11.88
CA ALA A 542 0.45 -19.22 -10.65
C ALA A 542 1.87 -18.66 -10.84
N ASN A 543 2.32 -17.83 -9.89
CA ASN A 543 3.64 -17.17 -9.92
C ASN A 543 3.88 -16.15 -11.05
N LYS A 544 2.87 -15.78 -11.85
CA LYS A 544 3.02 -14.70 -12.82
C LYS A 544 2.73 -13.35 -12.15
N PRO A 545 3.48 -12.28 -12.49
CA PRO A 545 3.20 -10.94 -11.98
C PRO A 545 1.88 -10.38 -12.55
N TYR A 546 1.50 -10.79 -13.76
CA TYR A 546 0.27 -10.33 -14.40
C TYR A 546 -0.61 -11.50 -14.81
N ILE A 547 -1.90 -11.38 -14.54
CA ILE A 547 -2.93 -12.39 -14.80
C ILE A 547 -3.89 -11.81 -15.82
N LYS A 548 -3.98 -12.46 -16.99
CA LYS A 548 -4.99 -12.10 -17.99
C LYS A 548 -6.33 -12.66 -17.56
N PHE A 549 -7.24 -11.79 -17.15
CA PHE A 549 -8.58 -12.19 -16.75
C PHE A 549 -9.55 -11.88 -17.89
N ASP A 550 -9.80 -12.87 -18.73
CA ASP A 550 -10.75 -12.74 -19.83
C ASP A 550 -12.18 -12.88 -19.31
N VAL A 551 -12.93 -11.78 -19.30
CA VAL A 551 -14.33 -11.78 -18.89
C VAL A 551 -15.20 -12.60 -19.85
N GLN A 552 -14.79 -12.79 -21.10
CA GLN A 552 -15.53 -13.64 -22.06
C GLN A 552 -15.52 -15.11 -21.64
N GLN A 553 -14.51 -15.56 -20.88
CA GLN A 553 -14.51 -16.91 -20.28
C GLN A 553 -15.74 -17.15 -19.40
N LEU A 554 -16.32 -16.11 -18.81
CA LEU A 554 -17.52 -16.23 -17.97
C LEU A 554 -18.76 -16.59 -18.79
N ASP A 555 -18.81 -16.28 -20.09
CA ASP A 555 -19.90 -16.73 -20.98
C ASP A 555 -19.90 -18.27 -21.12
N LEU A 556 -18.74 -18.92 -20.97
CA LEU A 556 -18.61 -20.39 -20.96
C LEU A 556 -18.82 -21.00 -19.56
N LEU A 557 -18.36 -20.30 -18.51
CA LEU A 557 -18.46 -20.82 -17.14
C LEU A 557 -19.87 -20.71 -16.56
N LYS A 558 -20.63 -19.65 -16.89
CA LYS A 558 -22.02 -19.49 -16.44
C LYS A 558 -22.91 -20.71 -16.76
N PRO A 559 -23.02 -21.17 -18.02
CA PRO A 559 -23.85 -22.32 -18.34
C PRO A 559 -23.31 -23.61 -17.69
N ARG A 560 -21.98 -23.75 -17.55
CA ARG A 560 -21.36 -24.89 -16.86
C ARG A 560 -21.74 -24.95 -15.37
N MET A 561 -21.71 -23.83 -14.66
CA MET A 561 -22.12 -23.76 -13.25
C MET A 561 -23.63 -23.99 -13.08
N ALA A 562 -24.44 -23.47 -14.00
CA ALA A 562 -25.88 -23.75 -14.00
C ALA A 562 -26.18 -25.24 -14.24
N GLU A 563 -25.41 -25.90 -15.11
CA GLU A 563 -25.51 -27.35 -15.33
C GLU A 563 -25.08 -28.15 -14.10
N LEU A 564 -23.97 -27.79 -13.45
CA LEU A 564 -23.57 -28.42 -12.20
C LEU A 564 -24.67 -28.29 -11.11
N GLY A 565 -25.29 -27.11 -10.99
CA GLY A 565 -26.43 -26.92 -10.09
C GLY A 565 -27.63 -27.83 -10.42
N ARG A 566 -27.94 -28.03 -11.71
CA ARG A 566 -29.00 -28.96 -12.14
C ARG A 566 -28.65 -30.41 -11.78
N LYS A 567 -27.42 -30.85 -12.06
CA LYS A 567 -26.96 -32.20 -11.72
C LYS A 567 -27.03 -32.47 -10.23
N LEU A 568 -26.60 -31.50 -9.41
CA LEU A 568 -26.69 -31.57 -7.95
C LEU A 568 -28.14 -31.72 -7.49
N ALA A 569 -29.05 -30.89 -8.01
CA ALA A 569 -30.47 -30.95 -7.66
C ALA A 569 -31.11 -32.29 -8.06
N GLN A 570 -30.79 -32.82 -9.26
CA GLN A 570 -31.26 -34.13 -9.71
C GLN A 570 -30.74 -35.26 -8.82
N ALA A 571 -29.47 -35.20 -8.40
CA ALA A 571 -28.86 -36.19 -7.54
C ALA A 571 -29.44 -36.23 -6.12
N VAL A 572 -30.15 -35.17 -5.68
CA VAL A 572 -30.93 -35.19 -4.43
C VAL A 572 -32.22 -35.99 -4.58
N MET A 573 -32.80 -35.99 -5.78
CA MET A 573 -34.13 -36.56 -6.07
C MET A 573 -34.07 -37.99 -6.62
N ALA A 574 -32.91 -38.44 -7.11
CA ALA A 574 -32.73 -39.77 -7.69
C ALA A 574 -32.43 -40.84 -6.63
N ASP A 575 -33.08 -42.00 -6.75
CA ASP A 575 -32.70 -43.22 -6.03
C ASP A 575 -31.35 -43.75 -6.55
N ALA A 576 -30.62 -44.49 -5.72
CA ALA A 576 -29.23 -44.94 -5.94
C ALA A 576 -29.00 -45.86 -7.17
N ALA A 577 -30.01 -46.09 -8.01
CA ALA A 577 -30.00 -46.98 -9.17
C ALA A 577 -29.42 -46.32 -10.43
N HIS A 578 -28.21 -45.78 -10.35
CA HIS A 578 -27.49 -45.22 -11.49
C HIS A 578 -26.27 -46.08 -11.83
N ASP A 579 -25.95 -46.22 -13.13
CA ASP A 579 -24.69 -46.82 -13.54
C ASP A 579 -23.51 -45.96 -13.06
N SER A 580 -22.59 -46.57 -12.30
CA SER A 580 -21.37 -45.96 -11.75
C SER A 580 -21.58 -44.79 -10.76
N PRO A 581 -22.24 -45.02 -9.61
CA PRO A 581 -22.38 -43.99 -8.59
C PRO A 581 -21.04 -43.66 -7.95
N MET A 582 -20.86 -42.41 -7.54
CA MET A 582 -19.69 -41.97 -6.78
C MET A 582 -19.60 -42.75 -5.47
N THR A 583 -18.42 -43.28 -5.19
CA THR A 583 -18.13 -44.14 -4.05
C THR A 583 -17.47 -43.34 -2.92
N GLN A 584 -17.52 -43.90 -1.71
CA GLN A 584 -16.81 -43.32 -0.57
C GLN A 584 -15.30 -43.25 -0.82
N ALA A 585 -14.72 -44.27 -1.47
CA ALA A 585 -13.29 -44.30 -1.77
C ALA A 585 -12.86 -43.15 -2.70
N GLU A 586 -13.66 -42.85 -3.73
CA GLU A 586 -13.37 -41.74 -4.65
C GLU A 586 -13.42 -40.38 -3.95
N VAL A 587 -14.44 -40.15 -3.10
CA VAL A 587 -14.55 -38.89 -2.37
C VAL A 587 -13.45 -38.75 -1.33
N SER A 588 -13.13 -39.81 -0.58
CA SER A 588 -12.08 -39.75 0.43
C SER A 588 -10.68 -39.57 -0.18
N ALA A 589 -10.40 -40.17 -1.33
CA ALA A 589 -9.15 -39.91 -2.06
C ALA A 589 -9.05 -38.44 -2.52
N ALA A 590 -10.16 -37.87 -2.98
CA ALA A 590 -10.21 -36.45 -3.35
C ALA A 590 -10.10 -35.52 -2.14
N GLU A 591 -10.71 -35.87 -1.00
CA GLU A 591 -10.58 -35.13 0.27
C GLU A 591 -9.12 -35.08 0.72
N GLU A 592 -8.40 -36.22 0.73
CA GLU A 592 -6.98 -36.29 1.09
C GLU A 592 -6.11 -35.42 0.15
N GLN A 593 -6.34 -35.52 -1.16
CA GLN A 593 -5.60 -34.74 -2.14
C GLN A 593 -5.89 -33.22 -2.00
N VAL A 594 -7.15 -32.85 -1.81
CA VAL A 594 -7.55 -31.45 -1.60
C VAL A 594 -6.97 -30.91 -0.30
N ASP A 595 -6.96 -31.70 0.78
CA ASP A 595 -6.37 -31.31 2.06
C ASP A 595 -4.88 -30.97 1.92
N GLY A 596 -4.08 -31.86 1.31
CA GLY A 596 -2.65 -31.60 1.07
C GLY A 596 -2.38 -30.37 0.20
N LEU A 597 -3.22 -30.14 -0.82
CA LEU A 597 -3.11 -28.97 -1.70
C LEU A 597 -3.53 -27.68 -0.99
N MET A 598 -4.59 -27.70 -0.18
CA MET A 598 -5.07 -26.51 0.54
C MET A 598 -4.12 -26.11 1.67
N GLN A 599 -3.54 -27.07 2.41
CA GLN A 599 -2.53 -26.80 3.44
C GLN A 599 -1.24 -26.18 2.88
N THR A 600 -0.93 -26.45 1.61
CA THR A 600 0.22 -25.86 0.89
C THR A 600 -0.19 -24.66 0.01
N PHE A 601 -1.41 -24.16 0.19
CA PHE A 601 -1.95 -22.99 -0.50
C PHE A 601 -1.99 -23.10 -2.04
N GLN A 602 -2.30 -24.29 -2.57
CA GLN A 602 -2.44 -24.58 -4.01
C GLN A 602 -3.91 -24.66 -4.47
N ILE A 603 -4.69 -23.62 -4.18
CA ILE A 603 -6.15 -23.57 -4.39
C ILE A 603 -6.62 -23.94 -5.81
N GLY A 604 -5.90 -23.49 -6.85
CA GLY A 604 -6.26 -23.78 -8.24
C GLY A 604 -6.12 -25.27 -8.59
N ALA A 605 -5.13 -25.95 -8.01
CA ALA A 605 -4.96 -27.39 -8.16
C ALA A 605 -6.03 -28.15 -7.37
N ALA A 606 -6.31 -27.73 -6.13
CA ALA A 606 -7.37 -28.30 -5.31
C ALA A 606 -8.73 -28.22 -6.01
N TYR A 607 -9.05 -27.06 -6.60
CA TYR A 607 -10.28 -26.88 -7.37
C TYR A 607 -10.42 -27.88 -8.53
N ARG A 608 -9.32 -28.18 -9.24
CA ARG A 608 -9.35 -29.16 -10.35
C ARG A 608 -9.65 -30.58 -9.88
N VAL A 609 -9.18 -30.96 -8.70
CA VAL A 609 -9.51 -32.26 -8.08
C VAL A 609 -11.01 -32.36 -7.83
N VAL A 610 -11.60 -31.31 -7.22
CA VAL A 610 -13.05 -31.25 -6.98
C VAL A 610 -13.84 -31.28 -8.28
N MET A 611 -13.42 -30.51 -9.28
CA MET A 611 -14.12 -30.45 -10.57
C MET A 611 -14.00 -31.75 -11.37
N ALA A 612 -12.91 -32.50 -11.24
CA ALA A 612 -12.79 -33.83 -11.86
C ALA A 612 -13.86 -34.80 -11.34
N LEU A 613 -14.27 -34.69 -10.07
CA LEU A 613 -15.42 -35.43 -9.54
C LEU A 613 -16.76 -34.87 -10.03
N ALA A 614 -16.87 -33.54 -10.17
CA ALA A 614 -18.09 -32.85 -10.53
C ALA A 614 -18.45 -32.93 -12.03
N ASP A 615 -17.45 -33.10 -12.90
CA ASP A 615 -17.60 -33.08 -14.37
C ASP A 615 -18.17 -34.39 -14.97
N ARG A 616 -18.76 -35.27 -14.14
CA ARG A 616 -19.47 -36.47 -14.62
C ARG A 616 -20.70 -36.10 -15.45
N PRO A 617 -21.09 -36.90 -16.46
CA PRO A 617 -22.32 -36.67 -17.23
C PRO A 617 -23.56 -36.53 -16.35
N ALA A 618 -23.67 -37.36 -15.31
CA ALA A 618 -24.66 -37.28 -14.25
C ALA A 618 -23.98 -37.44 -12.88
N LEU A 619 -24.52 -36.79 -11.86
CA LEU A 619 -24.09 -37.00 -10.47
C LEU A 619 -25.02 -38.02 -9.83
N ALA A 620 -24.44 -39.14 -9.41
CA ALA A 620 -25.10 -40.17 -8.61
C ALA A 620 -24.17 -40.56 -7.46
N PHE A 621 -24.75 -40.92 -6.31
CA PHE A 621 -24.00 -41.20 -5.10
C PHE A 621 -24.41 -42.56 -4.54
N SER A 622 -23.42 -43.36 -4.14
CA SER A 622 -23.66 -44.69 -3.56
C SER A 622 -24.39 -44.65 -2.21
N SER A 623 -24.36 -43.49 -1.52
CA SER A 623 -25.13 -43.23 -0.32
C SER A 623 -25.34 -41.73 -0.09
N SER A 624 -26.26 -41.41 0.82
CA SER A 624 -26.47 -40.03 1.32
C SER A 624 -25.21 -39.47 2.00
N THR A 625 -24.43 -40.31 2.67
CA THR A 625 -23.16 -39.94 3.31
C THR A 625 -22.13 -39.48 2.28
N VAL A 626 -22.00 -40.23 1.17
CA VAL A 626 -21.07 -39.87 0.08
C VAL A 626 -21.49 -38.56 -0.58
N ARG A 627 -22.80 -38.35 -0.78
CA ARG A 627 -23.32 -37.06 -1.27
C ARG A 627 -22.96 -35.91 -0.34
N GLN A 628 -23.15 -36.08 0.97
CA GLN A 628 -22.80 -35.06 1.95
C GLN A 628 -21.29 -34.76 1.96
N ALA A 629 -20.45 -35.79 1.85
CA ALA A 629 -19.00 -35.63 1.75
C ALA A 629 -18.59 -34.84 0.49
N PHE A 630 -19.16 -35.19 -0.67
CA PHE A 630 -18.94 -34.43 -1.90
C PHE A 630 -19.41 -32.96 -1.79
N CYS A 631 -20.58 -32.72 -1.20
CA CYS A 631 -21.06 -31.35 -0.98
C CYS A 631 -20.16 -30.57 -0.02
N ARG A 632 -19.62 -31.20 1.03
CA ARG A 632 -18.63 -30.57 1.91
C ARG A 632 -17.36 -30.19 1.14
N LEU A 633 -16.86 -31.09 0.29
CA LEU A 633 -15.69 -30.85 -0.55
C LEU A 633 -15.91 -29.71 -1.55
N LEU A 634 -17.11 -29.60 -2.12
CA LEU A 634 -17.48 -28.54 -3.07
C LEU A 634 -17.70 -27.18 -2.40
N SER A 635 -18.16 -27.17 -1.14
CA SER A 635 -18.66 -25.97 -0.46
C SER A 635 -17.67 -24.79 -0.33
N PRO A 636 -16.35 -24.98 -0.15
CA PRO A 636 -15.42 -23.85 -0.11
C PRO A 636 -15.31 -23.14 -1.46
N PHE A 637 -15.44 -23.89 -2.56
CA PHE A 637 -15.29 -23.37 -3.93
C PHE A 637 -16.59 -22.79 -4.46
N HIS A 638 -17.71 -23.47 -4.21
CA HIS A 638 -19.02 -23.11 -4.73
C HIS A 638 -20.10 -23.13 -3.64
N PRO A 639 -20.11 -22.13 -2.73
CA PRO A 639 -20.99 -22.13 -1.57
C PRO A 639 -22.47 -22.10 -1.96
N SER A 640 -22.86 -21.37 -3.00
CA SER A 640 -24.26 -21.31 -3.46
C SER A 640 -24.73 -22.60 -4.15
N LEU A 641 -23.84 -23.36 -4.78
CA LEU A 641 -24.17 -24.69 -5.34
C LEU A 641 -24.24 -25.77 -4.25
N ALA A 642 -23.33 -25.74 -3.29
CA ALA A 642 -23.26 -26.72 -2.21
C ALA A 642 -24.40 -26.57 -1.18
N ALA A 643 -24.99 -25.38 -1.07
CA ALA A 643 -26.13 -25.10 -0.19
C ALA A 643 -27.46 -25.76 -0.63
N CYS A 644 -27.48 -26.49 -1.75
CA CYS A 644 -28.60 -27.34 -2.18
C CYS A 644 -28.84 -28.53 -1.22
N GLN A 645 -29.21 -28.24 0.02
CA GLN A 645 -29.94 -29.15 0.88
C GLN A 645 -31.42 -29.15 0.44
N PRO A 646 -32.12 -30.29 0.54
CA PRO A 646 -33.57 -30.30 0.38
C PRO A 646 -34.19 -29.29 1.39
N PRO A 647 -35.31 -28.63 1.04
CA PRO A 647 -35.99 -27.75 1.98
C PRO A 647 -36.24 -28.48 3.29
N LYS A 648 -35.87 -27.84 4.41
CA LYS A 648 -36.38 -28.23 5.72
C LYS A 648 -37.87 -27.89 5.70
N HIS A 649 -38.71 -28.91 5.61
CA HIS A 649 -40.17 -28.93 5.58
C HIS A 649 -40.79 -29.17 4.19
N PRO A 650 -41.78 -30.10 4.14
CA PRO A 650 -42.45 -30.53 2.91
C PRO A 650 -43.27 -29.43 2.23
#